data_AF-A0A453QG90-F1
#
_entry.id   AF-A0A453QG90-F1
#
_cell.length_a   1.000
_cell.length_b   1.000
_cell.length_c   1.000
_cell.angle_alpha   90.00
_cell.angle_beta   90.00
_cell.angle_gamma   90.00
#
_symmetry.space_group_name_H-M   'P 1'
#
loop_
_entity.id
_entity.type
_entity.pdbx_description
1 polymer ?
#
loop_
_entity_poly.entity_id
_entity_poly.type
_entity_poly.pdbx_seq_one_letter_code
_entity_poly.pdbx_strand_id
1 'polypeptide(L)'
;MPAGLFEQLESIKESLNDSGLEALSSFVKTKQSLDQVDAANIQVVMKTLQSLSSLRSVLMKGLESGLRNDATDAGIAMRQKWRLCEIGLEDYSFVLLSRYINGLEGSGGSASLAQCVAGNTSVWDDTLDALIIGVNQVSFSGWKPEECIAIGNELLSWKKEGLCESEGSEDGKYIWALRLKATLDRARRLTEEYSEALLSVFPENVKVLGNALGIPENSVRTYTEAEIRAGVIFQVSKLCTVLLKAVRVVIGSSGWDVLVPGVAHGALIQVERIIPGSLPSSIKGPVVLLVNKADGDEEVKAAGDNIVGVILLQELPHLSHLGVRARQEQVVFVTCEDDEKIADMRLLEGKHVRLGASSSDVELSVSDGNVSDISSEPAIIQKPSNSFSSPLATDELSNVSEPKSYTSGENGSSSVLELAEASVESSGAKAKACGTLSVLASLSNKVYNDQGIPAAFKVPSGAVLPFGSMEDALKKSGSLESFTSLLDKIETAEIENGELDTLSSELQAIVSLLSPTEEAIKSLKIIFPEDGRLIVRSSANVEDLAGMSAAGLYESIPNVSLSDPTNFGSAVARVWASLYTRRAILSRRVAGVPQGDAKMAVLVQEMLEPELSFVLHTVSPSDHDTRVVEAEVAPGLGETLAAGTRGTPWRLSCDKFDTDVATLAFANFSEEMRVLSSGPTDGEVVKLTVDYSTKPLSVDRTFRQKFGQRLAAVGQYLEQRFGSAQDVEGCMVGEDIYIVQSRPQPL
;
A
#
# COMPACT_ATOMS: atom_id res chain seq x y z
N MET A 1 -5.52 -42.17 -15.87
CA MET A 1 -6.60 -41.28 -16.32
C MET A 1 -7.86 -41.62 -15.55
N PRO A 2 -8.68 -40.67 -15.09
CA PRO A 2 -10.11 -40.90 -15.18
C PRO A 2 -10.40 -41.05 -16.69
N ALA A 3 -10.98 -42.18 -17.12
CA ALA A 3 -11.12 -42.54 -18.54
C ALA A 3 -11.76 -41.44 -19.43
N GLY A 4 -12.46 -40.47 -18.83
CA GLY A 4 -13.18 -39.41 -19.53
C GLY A 4 -12.36 -38.33 -20.24
N LEU A 5 -11.18 -37.89 -19.78
CA LEU A 5 -10.52 -36.70 -20.38
C LEU A 5 -10.06 -36.93 -21.82
N PHE A 6 -9.49 -38.09 -22.13
CA PHE A 6 -9.06 -38.40 -23.50
C PHE A 6 -10.25 -38.58 -24.45
N GLU A 7 -11.32 -39.23 -23.97
CA GLU A 7 -12.56 -39.37 -24.74
C GLU A 7 -13.18 -37.99 -25.03
N GLN A 8 -13.17 -37.09 -24.04
CA GLN A 8 -13.60 -35.71 -24.20
C GLN A 8 -12.75 -34.97 -25.25
N LEU A 9 -11.42 -35.05 -25.17
CA LEU A 9 -10.53 -34.38 -26.12
C LEU A 9 -10.65 -34.91 -27.55
N GLU A 10 -10.81 -36.22 -27.74
CA GLU A 10 -11.08 -36.79 -29.07
C GLU A 10 -12.44 -36.31 -29.61
N SER A 11 -13.44 -36.06 -28.74
CA SER A 11 -14.77 -35.60 -29.16
C SER A 11 -14.81 -34.18 -29.74
N ILE A 12 -13.77 -33.36 -29.52
CA ILE A 12 -13.64 -31.99 -30.04
C ILE A 12 -12.64 -31.88 -31.20
N LYS A 13 -11.91 -32.95 -31.51
CA LYS A 13 -10.80 -32.95 -32.47
C LYS A 13 -11.17 -32.42 -33.85
N GLU A 14 -12.31 -32.83 -34.39
CA GLU A 14 -12.79 -32.39 -35.71
C GLU A 14 -13.16 -30.90 -35.77
N SER A 15 -13.34 -30.26 -34.61
CA SER A 15 -13.68 -28.84 -34.51
C SER A 15 -12.48 -27.92 -34.29
N LEU A 16 -11.28 -28.47 -34.06
CA LEU A 16 -10.06 -27.70 -33.87
C LEU A 16 -9.47 -27.26 -35.22
N ASN A 17 -8.87 -26.09 -35.24
CA ASN A 17 -8.02 -25.64 -36.35
C ASN A 17 -6.63 -26.34 -36.30
N ASP A 18 -5.79 -26.09 -37.31
CA ASP A 18 -4.46 -26.71 -37.39
C ASP A 18 -3.61 -26.49 -36.13
N SER A 19 -3.60 -25.28 -35.58
CA SER A 19 -2.86 -24.98 -34.34
C SER A 19 -3.43 -25.71 -33.11
N GLY A 20 -4.75 -25.88 -33.03
CA GLY A 20 -5.39 -26.68 -31.99
C GLY A 20 -5.09 -28.18 -32.12
N LEU A 21 -5.05 -28.71 -33.34
CA LEU A 21 -4.67 -30.11 -33.60
C LEU A 21 -3.20 -30.38 -33.24
N GLU A 22 -2.31 -29.44 -33.52
CA GLU A 22 -0.90 -29.50 -33.11
C GLU A 22 -0.76 -29.49 -31.58
N ALA A 23 -1.46 -28.57 -30.90
CA ALA A 23 -1.45 -28.48 -29.44
C ALA A 23 -1.99 -29.76 -28.79
N LEU A 24 -3.10 -30.30 -29.31
CA LEU A 24 -3.70 -31.55 -28.85
C LEU A 24 -2.73 -32.73 -29.04
N SER A 25 -2.12 -32.83 -30.22
CA SER A 25 -1.17 -33.91 -30.54
C SER A 25 0.07 -33.85 -29.63
N SER A 26 0.58 -32.65 -29.36
CA SER A 26 1.70 -32.40 -28.45
C SER A 26 1.35 -32.83 -27.01
N PHE A 27 0.17 -32.46 -26.53
CA PHE A 27 -0.32 -32.85 -25.20
C PHE A 27 -0.46 -34.37 -25.08
N VAL A 28 -1.10 -35.03 -26.04
CA VAL A 28 -1.28 -36.49 -26.03
C VAL A 28 0.08 -37.21 -26.00
N LYS A 29 1.05 -36.78 -26.81
CA LYS A 29 2.40 -37.37 -26.86
C LYS A 29 3.16 -37.21 -25.54
N THR A 30 3.16 -36.00 -24.98
CA THR A 30 3.87 -35.72 -23.72
C THR A 30 3.21 -36.43 -22.54
N LYS A 31 1.88 -36.55 -22.53
CA LYS A 31 1.15 -37.33 -21.55
C LYS A 31 1.47 -38.83 -21.62
N GLN A 32 1.48 -39.42 -22.81
CA GLN A 32 1.87 -40.83 -22.99
C GLN A 32 3.30 -41.10 -22.47
N SER A 33 4.20 -40.14 -22.68
CA SER A 33 5.56 -40.21 -22.14
C SER A 33 5.56 -40.18 -20.62
N LEU A 34 4.73 -39.33 -19.99
CA LEU A 34 4.59 -39.26 -18.54
C LEU A 34 3.99 -40.55 -17.94
N ASP A 35 3.05 -41.20 -18.63
CA ASP A 35 2.44 -42.46 -18.17
C ASP A 35 3.43 -43.65 -18.21
N GLN A 36 4.53 -43.53 -18.97
CA GLN A 36 5.57 -44.58 -19.12
C GLN A 36 6.77 -44.41 -18.19
N VAL A 37 6.94 -43.22 -17.59
CA VAL A 37 8.08 -42.86 -16.74
C VAL A 37 7.65 -42.86 -15.28
N ASP A 38 8.58 -43.12 -14.36
CA ASP A 38 8.31 -43.01 -12.94
C ASP A 38 7.83 -41.59 -12.59
N ALA A 39 6.89 -41.48 -11.66
CA ALA A 39 6.19 -40.25 -11.31
C ALA A 39 7.13 -39.13 -10.79
N ALA A 40 8.38 -39.46 -10.47
CA ALA A 40 9.41 -38.57 -9.97
C ALA A 40 10.18 -37.77 -11.05
N ASN A 41 9.97 -38.01 -12.35
CA ASN A 41 10.72 -37.27 -13.38
C ASN A 41 10.12 -35.87 -13.64
N ILE A 42 10.64 -34.87 -12.91
CA ILE A 42 10.24 -33.46 -12.95
C ILE A 42 10.26 -32.88 -14.38
N GLN A 43 11.27 -33.23 -15.19
CA GLN A 43 11.39 -32.70 -16.56
C GLN A 43 10.26 -33.17 -17.49
N VAL A 44 9.81 -34.42 -17.32
CA VAL A 44 8.69 -34.96 -18.11
C VAL A 44 7.38 -34.32 -17.65
N VAL A 45 7.18 -34.16 -16.35
CA VAL A 45 6.03 -33.43 -15.78
C VAL A 45 5.95 -32.02 -16.35
N MET A 46 7.07 -31.31 -16.37
CA MET A 46 7.15 -29.93 -16.87
C MET A 46 6.78 -29.82 -18.36
N LYS A 47 7.28 -30.73 -19.20
CA LYS A 47 6.91 -30.78 -20.62
C LYS A 47 5.43 -31.07 -20.84
N THR A 48 4.83 -31.95 -20.02
CA THR A 48 3.39 -32.21 -20.06
C THR A 48 2.57 -30.99 -19.58
N LEU A 49 3.07 -30.28 -18.58
CA LEU A 49 2.42 -29.06 -18.08
C LEU A 49 2.43 -27.94 -19.13
N GLN A 50 3.55 -27.75 -19.83
CA GLN A 50 3.68 -26.80 -20.94
C GLN A 50 2.69 -27.11 -22.07
N SER A 51 2.67 -28.36 -22.55
CA SER A 51 1.77 -28.76 -23.65
C SER A 51 0.29 -28.67 -23.25
N LEU A 52 -0.05 -28.99 -22.00
CA LEU A 52 -1.39 -28.79 -21.43
C LEU A 52 -1.78 -27.31 -21.46
N SER A 53 -0.90 -26.43 -20.98
CA SER A 53 -1.15 -25.00 -20.93
C SER A 53 -1.35 -24.42 -22.34
N SER A 54 -0.57 -24.86 -23.33
CA SER A 54 -0.76 -24.49 -24.73
C SER A 54 -2.13 -24.91 -25.26
N LEU A 55 -2.57 -26.15 -24.96
CA LEU A 55 -3.88 -26.65 -25.38
C LEU A 55 -5.02 -25.87 -24.71
N ARG A 56 -4.95 -25.61 -23.39
CA ARG A 56 -5.96 -24.78 -22.69
C ARG A 56 -6.03 -23.38 -23.29
N SER A 57 -4.90 -22.76 -23.63
CA SER A 57 -4.89 -21.43 -24.26
C SER A 57 -5.67 -21.41 -25.58
N VAL A 58 -5.52 -22.44 -26.42
CA VAL A 58 -6.29 -22.56 -27.67
C VAL A 58 -7.79 -22.69 -27.40
N LEU A 59 -8.17 -23.54 -26.44
CA LEU A 59 -9.58 -23.73 -26.10
C LEU A 59 -10.20 -22.46 -25.50
N MET A 60 -9.50 -21.79 -24.60
CA MET A 60 -9.96 -20.54 -23.97
C MET A 60 -10.17 -19.44 -25.00
N LYS A 61 -9.22 -19.22 -25.92
CA LYS A 61 -9.40 -18.26 -27.03
C LYS A 61 -10.63 -18.57 -27.89
N GLY A 62 -10.92 -19.85 -28.14
CA GLY A 62 -12.14 -20.24 -28.84
C GLY A 62 -13.41 -19.97 -28.03
N LEU A 63 -13.35 -20.17 -26.72
CA LEU A 63 -14.45 -19.98 -25.77
C LEU A 63 -14.71 -18.52 -25.39
N GLU A 64 -13.78 -17.60 -25.64
CA GLU A 64 -13.97 -16.15 -25.43
C GLU A 64 -15.03 -15.56 -26.36
N SER A 65 -15.09 -16.04 -27.61
CA SER A 65 -16.11 -15.58 -28.56
C SER A 65 -17.49 -16.03 -28.09
N GLY A 66 -18.39 -15.12 -27.71
CA GLY A 66 -19.75 -15.46 -27.27
C GLY A 66 -20.53 -16.26 -28.31
N LEU A 67 -21.50 -17.08 -27.89
CA LEU A 67 -22.43 -17.70 -28.83
C LEU A 67 -23.32 -16.62 -29.46
N ARG A 68 -23.51 -16.69 -30.78
CA ARG A 68 -24.51 -15.84 -31.44
C ARG A 68 -25.91 -16.30 -31.07
N ASN A 69 -26.88 -15.38 -31.09
CA ASN A 69 -28.29 -15.68 -30.80
C ASN A 69 -28.92 -16.69 -31.78
N ASP A 70 -28.29 -16.93 -32.94
CA ASP A 70 -28.71 -17.87 -33.99
C ASP A 70 -27.87 -19.17 -34.01
N ALA A 71 -27.12 -19.46 -32.94
CA ALA A 71 -26.31 -20.67 -32.84
C ALA A 71 -27.19 -21.95 -32.94
N THR A 72 -26.77 -22.89 -33.77
CA THR A 72 -27.44 -24.19 -33.91
C THR A 72 -27.26 -25.04 -32.66
N ASP A 73 -28.21 -25.95 -32.38
CA ASP A 73 -28.09 -26.92 -31.27
C ASP A 73 -26.77 -27.71 -31.32
N ALA A 74 -26.31 -28.05 -32.52
CA ALA A 74 -25.02 -28.70 -32.73
C ALA A 74 -23.83 -27.80 -32.34
N GLY A 75 -23.90 -26.49 -32.63
CA GLY A 75 -22.92 -25.51 -32.20
C GLY A 75 -22.89 -25.31 -30.69
N ILE A 76 -24.07 -25.27 -30.05
CA ILE A 76 -24.20 -25.19 -28.59
C ILE A 76 -23.61 -26.45 -27.93
N ALA A 77 -23.97 -27.64 -28.42
CA ALA A 77 -23.46 -28.91 -27.91
C ALA A 77 -21.94 -29.02 -28.09
N MET A 78 -21.39 -28.59 -29.23
CA MET A 78 -19.94 -28.57 -29.45
C MET A 78 -19.24 -27.63 -28.46
N ARG A 79 -19.80 -26.44 -28.22
CA ARG A 79 -19.25 -25.51 -27.24
C ARG A 79 -19.28 -26.08 -25.82
N GLN A 80 -20.32 -26.81 -25.46
CA GLN A 80 -20.37 -27.51 -24.18
C GLN A 80 -19.26 -28.56 -24.06
N LYS A 81 -18.98 -29.32 -25.13
CA LYS A 81 -17.84 -30.25 -25.17
C LYS A 81 -16.50 -29.54 -24.97
N TRP A 82 -16.30 -28.38 -25.63
CA TRP A 82 -15.11 -27.55 -25.43
C TRP A 82 -14.95 -27.13 -23.97
N ARG A 83 -16.04 -26.67 -23.32
CA ARG A 83 -16.02 -26.29 -21.91
C ARG A 83 -15.69 -27.48 -20.99
N LEU A 84 -16.25 -28.65 -21.24
CA LEU A 84 -15.94 -29.86 -20.46
C LEU A 84 -14.49 -30.29 -20.62
N CYS A 85 -13.93 -30.20 -21.83
CA CYS A 85 -12.51 -30.47 -22.06
C CYS A 85 -11.63 -29.47 -21.31
N GLU A 86 -12.02 -28.20 -21.31
CA GLU A 86 -11.29 -27.13 -20.65
C GLU A 86 -11.26 -27.31 -19.12
N ILE A 87 -12.39 -27.63 -18.50
CA ILE A 87 -12.48 -28.01 -17.07
C ILE A 87 -11.62 -29.25 -16.77
N GLY A 88 -11.72 -30.28 -17.60
CA GLY A 88 -10.94 -31.50 -17.39
C GLY A 88 -9.42 -31.29 -17.55
N LEU A 89 -9.00 -30.32 -18.38
CA LEU A 89 -7.60 -29.91 -18.48
C LEU A 89 -7.16 -29.09 -17.26
N GLU A 90 -8.05 -28.26 -16.69
CA GLU A 90 -7.79 -27.55 -15.43
C GLU A 90 -7.53 -28.50 -14.27
N ASP A 91 -8.42 -29.48 -14.07
CA ASP A 91 -8.28 -30.52 -13.05
C ASP A 91 -6.97 -31.28 -13.22
N TYR A 92 -6.59 -31.57 -14.47
CA TYR A 92 -5.33 -32.26 -14.74
C TYR A 92 -4.10 -31.34 -14.53
N SER A 93 -4.24 -30.04 -14.79
CA SER A 93 -3.22 -29.02 -14.49
C SER A 93 -2.89 -28.98 -13.00
N PHE A 94 -3.91 -29.03 -12.14
CA PHE A 94 -3.74 -29.16 -10.69
C PHE A 94 -2.90 -30.39 -10.32
N VAL A 95 -3.21 -31.56 -10.91
CA VAL A 95 -2.47 -32.80 -10.66
C VAL A 95 -1.01 -32.68 -11.11
N LEU A 96 -0.74 -32.10 -12.27
CA LEU A 96 0.62 -31.92 -12.79
C LEU A 96 1.43 -30.94 -11.94
N LEU A 97 0.86 -29.80 -11.56
CA LEU A 97 1.51 -28.84 -10.66
C LEU A 97 1.81 -29.46 -9.30
N SER A 98 0.86 -30.22 -8.73
CA SER A 98 1.07 -30.93 -7.46
C SER A 98 2.23 -31.93 -7.56
N ARG A 99 2.29 -32.72 -8.65
CA ARG A 99 3.41 -33.66 -8.89
C ARG A 99 4.74 -32.94 -9.05
N TYR A 100 4.76 -31.82 -9.76
CA TYR A 100 5.96 -31.00 -9.95
C TYR A 100 6.47 -30.50 -8.59
N ILE A 101 5.60 -29.90 -7.78
CA ILE A 101 5.96 -29.36 -6.46
C ILE A 101 6.46 -30.47 -5.54
N ASN A 102 5.78 -31.63 -5.50
CA ASN A 102 6.22 -32.77 -4.69
C ASN A 102 7.59 -33.31 -5.16
N GLY A 103 7.86 -33.30 -6.46
CA GLY A 103 9.17 -33.66 -7.00
C GLY A 103 10.26 -32.65 -6.62
N LEU A 104 9.94 -31.35 -6.67
CA LEU A 104 10.83 -30.27 -6.24
C LEU A 104 11.15 -30.39 -4.74
N GLU A 105 10.15 -30.61 -3.89
CA GLU A 105 10.31 -30.85 -2.45
C GLU A 105 11.16 -32.10 -2.19
N GLY A 106 10.90 -33.20 -2.92
CA GLY A 106 11.70 -34.43 -2.85
C GLY A 106 13.17 -34.26 -3.28
N SER A 107 13.46 -33.22 -4.06
CA SER A 107 14.82 -32.86 -4.51
C SER A 107 15.51 -31.83 -3.60
N GLY A 108 14.95 -31.56 -2.41
CA GLY A 108 15.50 -30.63 -1.42
C GLY A 108 14.79 -29.27 -1.34
N GLY A 109 13.74 -29.05 -2.15
CA GLY A 109 12.83 -27.91 -2.05
C GLY A 109 13.52 -26.54 -1.99
N SER A 110 13.09 -25.70 -1.04
CA SER A 110 13.63 -24.36 -0.85
C SER A 110 15.12 -24.35 -0.49
N ALA A 111 15.60 -25.34 0.26
CA ALA A 111 17.01 -25.43 0.65
C ALA A 111 17.92 -25.70 -0.55
N SER A 112 17.49 -26.57 -1.48
CA SER A 112 18.23 -26.79 -2.73
C SER A 112 18.25 -25.54 -3.60
N LEU A 113 17.10 -24.87 -3.76
CA LEU A 113 17.00 -23.63 -4.55
C LEU A 113 17.93 -22.53 -4.02
N ALA A 114 17.97 -22.34 -2.70
CA ALA A 114 18.84 -21.36 -2.06
C ALA A 114 20.35 -21.66 -2.24
N GLN A 115 20.73 -22.92 -2.41
CA GLN A 115 22.11 -23.33 -2.68
C GLN A 115 22.50 -23.15 -4.16
N CYS A 116 21.53 -23.19 -5.08
CA CYS A 116 21.75 -23.14 -6.54
C CYS A 116 22.05 -21.73 -7.11
N VAL A 117 22.50 -20.79 -6.29
CA VAL A 117 22.81 -19.41 -6.73
C VAL A 117 24.21 -19.29 -7.35
N ALA A 118 25.11 -20.23 -7.07
CA ALA A 118 26.47 -20.25 -7.62
C ALA A 118 26.60 -21.19 -8.83
N GLY A 119 26.17 -20.73 -10.01
CA GLY A 119 26.56 -21.32 -11.30
C GLY A 119 25.64 -22.38 -11.92
N ASN A 120 24.49 -22.72 -11.32
CA ASN A 120 23.48 -23.58 -11.95
C ASN A 120 22.05 -23.01 -11.77
N THR A 121 21.70 -22.02 -12.60
CA THR A 121 20.40 -21.35 -12.58
C THR A 121 19.26 -22.19 -13.15
N SER A 122 19.55 -23.33 -13.78
CA SER A 122 18.53 -24.15 -14.48
C SER A 122 17.36 -24.58 -13.59
N VAL A 123 17.62 -24.84 -12.30
CA VAL A 123 16.58 -25.23 -11.34
C VAL A 123 15.63 -24.05 -11.06
N TRP A 124 16.17 -22.83 -10.94
CA TRP A 124 15.35 -21.63 -10.82
C TRP A 124 14.55 -21.39 -12.09
N ASP A 125 15.18 -21.47 -13.25
CA ASP A 125 14.53 -21.27 -14.55
C ASP A 125 13.34 -22.21 -14.75
N ASP A 126 13.52 -23.51 -14.45
CA ASP A 126 12.46 -24.52 -14.53
C ASP A 126 11.33 -24.24 -13.53
N THR A 127 11.67 -23.78 -12.32
CA THR A 127 10.69 -23.49 -11.27
C THR A 127 9.90 -22.22 -11.56
N LEU A 128 10.55 -21.19 -12.11
CA LEU A 128 9.91 -19.97 -12.59
C LEU A 128 8.98 -20.27 -13.77
N ASP A 129 9.37 -21.14 -14.69
CA ASP A 129 8.48 -21.59 -15.77
C ASP A 129 7.23 -22.29 -15.23
N ALA A 130 7.37 -23.14 -14.21
CA ALA A 130 6.23 -23.78 -13.57
C ALA A 130 5.29 -22.76 -12.93
N LEU A 131 5.84 -21.71 -12.30
CA LEU A 131 5.06 -20.61 -11.73
C LEU A 131 4.36 -19.78 -12.81
N ILE A 132 5.04 -19.42 -13.89
CA ILE A 132 4.44 -18.71 -15.04
C ILE A 132 3.27 -19.51 -15.60
N ILE A 133 3.42 -20.82 -15.77
CA ILE A 133 2.31 -21.67 -16.22
C ILE A 133 1.17 -21.64 -15.20
N GLY A 134 1.47 -21.77 -13.91
CA GLY A 134 0.50 -21.67 -12.82
C GLY A 134 -0.30 -20.37 -12.84
N VAL A 135 0.36 -19.22 -12.94
CA VAL A 135 -0.27 -17.90 -13.06
C VAL A 135 -1.14 -17.80 -14.32
N ASN A 136 -0.67 -18.34 -15.44
CA ASN A 136 -1.49 -18.42 -16.66
C ASN A 136 -2.74 -19.29 -16.48
N GLN A 137 -2.68 -20.37 -15.69
CA GLN A 137 -3.88 -21.14 -15.36
C GLN A 137 -4.89 -20.31 -14.55
N VAL A 138 -4.40 -19.50 -13.59
CA VAL A 138 -5.25 -18.57 -12.84
C VAL A 138 -5.88 -17.55 -13.78
N SER A 139 -5.12 -17.01 -14.73
CA SER A 139 -5.64 -16.08 -15.75
C SER A 139 -6.80 -16.69 -16.57
N PHE A 140 -6.73 -17.98 -16.92
CA PHE A 140 -7.80 -18.67 -17.66
C PHE A 140 -9.12 -18.76 -16.88
N SER A 141 -9.10 -18.66 -15.55
CA SER A 141 -10.33 -18.58 -14.76
C SER A 141 -11.07 -17.22 -14.91
N GLY A 142 -10.45 -16.24 -15.59
CA GLY A 142 -10.96 -14.88 -15.72
C GLY A 142 -10.64 -13.99 -14.51
N TRP A 143 -9.87 -14.49 -13.55
CA TRP A 143 -9.46 -13.72 -12.38
C TRP A 143 -8.29 -12.79 -12.70
N LYS A 144 -8.56 -11.48 -12.65
CA LYS A 144 -7.56 -10.40 -12.84
C LYS A 144 -6.56 -10.71 -13.96
N PRO A 145 -7.01 -10.87 -15.22
CA PRO A 145 -6.14 -11.31 -16.30
C PRO A 145 -4.97 -10.35 -16.56
N GLU A 146 -5.18 -9.05 -16.40
CA GLU A 146 -4.13 -8.02 -16.54
C GLU A 146 -3.02 -8.20 -15.49
N GLU A 147 -3.39 -8.48 -14.24
CA GLU A 147 -2.45 -8.76 -13.14
C GLU A 147 -1.64 -10.03 -13.39
N CYS A 148 -2.30 -11.08 -13.87
CA CYS A 148 -1.64 -12.34 -14.25
C CYS A 148 -0.63 -12.13 -15.38
N ILE A 149 -0.99 -11.33 -16.39
CA ILE A 149 -0.10 -10.98 -17.51
C ILE A 149 1.11 -10.19 -17.01
N ALA A 150 0.90 -9.18 -16.15
CA ALA A 150 1.99 -8.39 -15.57
C ALA A 150 2.98 -9.25 -14.77
N ILE A 151 2.48 -10.12 -13.87
CA ILE A 151 3.33 -11.06 -13.13
C ILE A 151 4.08 -12.00 -14.08
N GLY A 152 3.41 -12.50 -15.14
CA GLY A 152 4.05 -13.33 -16.16
C GLY A 152 5.18 -12.61 -16.89
N ASN A 153 4.98 -11.36 -17.29
CA ASN A 153 6.00 -10.53 -17.93
C ASN A 153 7.19 -10.26 -17.02
N GLU A 154 6.94 -9.97 -15.74
CA GLU A 154 7.98 -9.80 -14.72
C GLU A 154 8.84 -11.06 -14.57
N LEU A 155 8.22 -12.22 -14.32
CA LEU A 155 8.95 -13.49 -14.15
C LEU A 155 9.78 -13.84 -15.40
N LEU A 156 9.25 -13.61 -16.60
CA LEU A 156 10.00 -13.79 -17.85
C LEU A 156 11.17 -12.82 -17.98
N SER A 157 11.00 -11.56 -17.56
CA SER A 157 12.06 -10.55 -17.56
C SER A 157 13.19 -10.93 -16.62
N TRP A 158 12.87 -11.30 -15.36
CA TRP A 158 13.86 -11.71 -14.36
C TRP A 158 14.62 -12.97 -14.79
N LYS A 159 13.92 -13.92 -15.41
CA LYS A 159 14.55 -15.11 -15.99
C LYS A 159 15.53 -14.77 -17.11
N LYS A 160 15.18 -13.82 -17.98
CA LYS A 160 16.00 -13.44 -19.14
C LYS A 160 17.28 -12.70 -18.76
N GLU A 161 17.20 -11.75 -17.82
CA GLU A 161 18.37 -11.02 -17.32
C GLU A 161 19.34 -11.94 -16.56
N GLY A 162 18.83 -13.04 -16.02
CA GLY A 162 19.60 -14.04 -15.30
C GLY A 162 19.85 -13.63 -13.85
N LEU A 163 19.96 -14.61 -12.95
CA LEU A 163 20.16 -14.44 -11.50
C LEU A 163 21.59 -13.95 -11.16
N CYS A 164 22.11 -13.00 -11.93
CA CYS A 164 23.51 -12.57 -11.93
C CYS A 164 23.67 -11.04 -11.86
N GLU A 165 22.59 -10.28 -11.67
CA GLU A 165 22.63 -8.80 -11.69
C GLU A 165 23.23 -8.21 -10.41
N SER A 166 24.27 -7.38 -10.54
CA SER A 166 24.89 -6.67 -9.40
C SER A 166 24.58 -5.17 -9.38
N GLU A 167 24.42 -4.59 -8.19
CA GLU A 167 24.27 -3.16 -7.93
C GLU A 167 25.27 -2.68 -6.87
N GLY A 168 25.89 -1.51 -7.07
CA GLY A 168 26.87 -0.94 -6.13
C GLY A 168 28.03 -1.88 -5.79
N SER A 169 28.32 -1.97 -4.49
CA SER A 169 29.28 -2.90 -3.85
C SER A 169 28.63 -4.21 -3.39
N GLU A 170 27.32 -4.39 -3.64
CA GLU A 170 26.56 -5.56 -3.19
C GLU A 170 26.87 -6.81 -4.02
N ASP A 171 26.79 -7.99 -3.38
CA ASP A 171 26.84 -9.27 -4.12
C ASP A 171 25.62 -9.31 -5.05
N GLY A 172 25.82 -9.55 -6.35
CA GLY A 172 24.74 -9.56 -7.34
C GLY A 172 23.62 -10.58 -7.04
N LYS A 173 23.80 -11.43 -6.03
CA LYS A 173 22.73 -12.28 -5.50
C LYS A 173 21.60 -11.50 -4.82
N TYR A 174 21.92 -10.40 -4.16
CA TYR A 174 20.97 -9.67 -3.32
C TYR A 174 19.90 -8.98 -4.16
N ILE A 175 20.30 -8.31 -5.24
CA ILE A 175 19.41 -7.49 -6.07
C ILE A 175 18.37 -8.31 -6.83
N TRP A 176 18.78 -9.36 -7.55
CA TRP A 176 17.78 -10.17 -8.25
C TRP A 176 16.84 -10.87 -7.27
N ALA A 177 17.33 -11.24 -6.08
CA ALA A 177 16.53 -11.93 -5.07
C ALA A 177 15.50 -11.00 -4.43
N LEU A 178 15.84 -9.75 -4.12
CA LEU A 178 14.85 -8.74 -3.71
C LEU A 178 13.78 -8.52 -4.78
N ARG A 179 14.19 -8.47 -6.04
CA ARG A 179 13.28 -8.26 -7.16
C ARG A 179 12.33 -9.44 -7.39
N LEU A 180 12.87 -10.65 -7.30
CA LEU A 180 12.07 -11.86 -7.38
C LEU A 180 11.13 -11.98 -6.17
N LYS A 181 11.59 -11.63 -4.96
CA LYS A 181 10.72 -11.56 -3.76
C LYS A 181 9.49 -10.70 -4.04
N ALA A 182 9.69 -9.50 -4.58
CA ALA A 182 8.62 -8.56 -4.89
C ALA A 182 7.54 -9.19 -5.80
N THR A 183 7.94 -9.78 -6.93
CA THR A 183 7.00 -10.47 -7.85
C THR A 183 6.35 -11.71 -7.22
N LEU A 184 7.07 -12.48 -6.40
CA LEU A 184 6.53 -13.66 -5.72
C LEU A 184 5.50 -13.31 -4.65
N ASP A 185 5.74 -12.26 -3.86
CA ASP A 185 4.77 -11.75 -2.91
C ASP A 185 3.50 -11.28 -3.63
N ARG A 186 3.65 -10.54 -4.74
CA ARG A 186 2.51 -10.15 -5.59
C ARG A 186 1.73 -11.36 -6.13
N ALA A 187 2.42 -12.39 -6.62
CA ALA A 187 1.79 -13.61 -7.11
C ALA A 187 1.07 -14.39 -6.00
N ARG A 188 1.63 -14.43 -4.78
CA ARG A 188 0.97 -15.02 -3.62
C ARG A 188 -0.30 -14.25 -3.26
N ARG A 189 -0.24 -12.92 -3.20
CA ARG A 189 -1.41 -12.07 -2.93
C ARG A 189 -2.54 -12.28 -3.94
N LEU A 190 -2.22 -12.39 -5.24
CA LEU A 190 -3.19 -12.73 -6.28
C LEU A 190 -4.01 -13.99 -5.94
N THR A 191 -3.35 -15.04 -5.44
CA THR A 191 -4.01 -16.31 -5.06
C THR A 191 -4.81 -16.22 -3.76
N GLU A 192 -4.35 -15.41 -2.81
CA GLU A 192 -5.06 -15.15 -1.56
C GLU A 192 -6.36 -14.37 -1.82
N GLU A 193 -6.29 -13.30 -2.61
CA GLU A 193 -7.47 -12.51 -2.98
C GLU A 193 -8.51 -13.35 -3.73
N TYR A 194 -8.07 -14.28 -4.59
CA TYR A 194 -8.96 -15.26 -5.22
C TYR A 194 -9.68 -16.11 -4.16
N SER A 195 -8.92 -16.63 -3.20
CA SER A 195 -9.45 -17.48 -2.12
C SER A 195 -10.42 -16.71 -1.22
N GLU A 196 -10.11 -15.46 -0.90
CA GLU A 196 -10.99 -14.55 -0.14
C GLU A 196 -12.28 -14.26 -0.90
N ALA A 197 -12.20 -14.02 -2.21
CA ALA A 197 -13.39 -13.83 -3.05
C ALA A 197 -14.30 -15.06 -3.01
N LEU A 198 -13.75 -16.28 -3.13
CA LEU A 198 -14.52 -17.51 -2.99
C LEU A 198 -15.14 -17.65 -1.58
N LEU A 199 -14.38 -17.36 -0.53
CA LEU A 199 -14.86 -17.43 0.85
C LEU A 199 -15.92 -16.36 1.17
N SER A 200 -15.94 -15.24 0.46
CA SER A 200 -16.99 -14.23 0.63
C SER A 200 -18.31 -14.61 -0.06
N VAL A 201 -18.26 -15.40 -1.14
CA VAL A 201 -19.43 -15.69 -1.99
C VAL A 201 -20.07 -17.04 -1.69
N PHE A 202 -19.27 -18.09 -1.51
CA PHE A 202 -19.77 -19.47 -1.49
C PHE A 202 -20.36 -19.95 -0.15
N PRO A 203 -19.77 -19.67 1.03
CA PRO A 203 -20.19 -20.34 2.28
C PRO A 203 -21.68 -20.22 2.62
N GLU A 204 -22.27 -19.02 2.52
CA GLU A 204 -23.70 -18.84 2.81
C GLU A 204 -24.59 -19.57 1.80
N ASN A 205 -24.26 -19.51 0.51
CA ASN A 205 -25.01 -20.21 -0.54
C ASN A 205 -24.94 -21.73 -0.38
N VAL A 206 -23.74 -22.26 -0.07
CA VAL A 206 -23.52 -23.68 0.19
C VAL A 206 -24.25 -24.12 1.45
N LYS A 207 -24.31 -23.28 2.49
CA LYS A 207 -25.07 -23.54 3.71
C LYS A 207 -26.57 -23.65 3.46
N VAL A 208 -27.14 -22.73 2.69
CA VAL A 208 -28.56 -22.75 2.32
C VAL A 208 -28.89 -24.02 1.52
N LEU A 209 -28.10 -24.34 0.50
CA LEU A 209 -28.32 -25.52 -0.35
C LEU A 209 -28.08 -26.82 0.42
N GLY A 210 -27.01 -26.89 1.21
CA GLY A 210 -26.67 -28.05 2.03
C GLY A 210 -27.78 -28.40 3.02
N ASN A 211 -28.36 -27.40 3.68
CA ASN A 211 -29.49 -27.59 4.57
C ASN A 211 -30.74 -28.08 3.82
N ALA A 212 -31.04 -27.51 2.65
CA ALA A 212 -32.19 -27.92 1.85
C ALA A 212 -32.07 -29.36 1.31
N LEU A 213 -30.85 -29.80 1.00
CA LEU A 213 -30.54 -31.13 0.47
C LEU A 213 -30.26 -32.18 1.56
N GLY A 214 -30.27 -31.79 2.84
CA GLY A 214 -29.97 -32.69 3.96
C GLY A 214 -28.52 -33.17 4.02
N ILE A 215 -27.57 -32.36 3.54
CA ILE A 215 -26.13 -32.65 3.58
C ILE A 215 -25.59 -32.44 5.00
N PRO A 216 -24.70 -33.32 5.51
CA PRO A 216 -24.08 -33.14 6.82
C PRO A 216 -23.39 -31.77 7.01
N GLU A 217 -23.62 -31.14 8.17
CA GLU A 217 -23.16 -29.78 8.47
C GLU A 217 -21.62 -29.63 8.39
N ASN A 218 -20.88 -30.68 8.77
CA ASN A 218 -19.43 -30.69 8.65
C ASN A 218 -18.97 -30.58 7.19
N SER A 219 -19.60 -31.31 6.27
CA SER A 219 -19.30 -31.25 4.83
C SER A 219 -19.64 -29.88 4.24
N VAL A 220 -20.76 -29.29 4.68
CA VAL A 220 -21.17 -27.94 4.28
C VAL A 220 -20.15 -26.90 4.73
N ARG A 221 -19.73 -26.95 6.00
CA ARG A 221 -18.79 -25.98 6.58
C ARG A 221 -17.43 -26.00 5.90
N THR A 222 -16.93 -27.17 5.51
CA THR A 222 -15.59 -27.30 4.90
C THR A 222 -15.59 -27.30 3.38
N TYR A 223 -16.76 -27.20 2.73
CA TYR A 223 -16.88 -27.33 1.28
C TYR A 223 -16.03 -26.30 0.53
N THR A 224 -16.23 -25.02 0.81
CA THR A 224 -15.53 -23.94 0.09
C THR A 224 -14.02 -24.04 0.25
N GLU A 225 -13.52 -24.35 1.45
CA GLU A 225 -12.09 -24.59 1.67
C GLU A 225 -11.57 -25.83 0.92
N ALA A 226 -12.38 -26.90 0.83
CA ALA A 226 -11.99 -28.10 0.10
C ALA A 226 -11.87 -27.82 -1.40
N GLU A 227 -12.81 -27.06 -1.97
CA GLU A 227 -12.75 -26.62 -3.37
C GLU A 227 -11.53 -25.73 -3.64
N ILE A 228 -11.24 -24.79 -2.74
CA ILE A 228 -10.02 -23.96 -2.81
C ILE A 228 -8.76 -24.84 -2.82
N ARG A 229 -8.67 -25.80 -1.89
CA ARG A 229 -7.52 -26.74 -1.79
C ARG A 229 -7.39 -27.68 -2.99
N ALA A 230 -8.49 -27.97 -3.69
CA ALA A 230 -8.51 -28.79 -4.90
C ALA A 230 -8.25 -27.96 -6.18
N GLY A 231 -8.23 -26.63 -6.09
CA GLY A 231 -8.04 -25.73 -7.22
C GLY A 231 -6.57 -25.44 -7.54
N VAL A 232 -6.31 -25.04 -8.79
CA VAL A 232 -4.96 -24.67 -9.27
C VAL A 232 -4.35 -23.54 -8.45
N ILE A 233 -5.16 -22.60 -7.98
CA ILE A 233 -4.74 -21.49 -7.11
C ILE A 233 -3.96 -21.94 -5.87
N PHE A 234 -4.34 -23.07 -5.26
CA PHE A 234 -3.64 -23.63 -4.11
C PHE A 234 -2.24 -24.12 -4.48
N GLN A 235 -2.07 -24.71 -5.66
CA GLN A 235 -0.76 -25.15 -6.14
C GLN A 235 0.14 -23.96 -6.48
N VAL A 236 -0.42 -22.89 -7.06
CA VAL A 236 0.32 -21.64 -7.32
C VAL A 236 0.79 -21.02 -6.00
N SER A 237 -0.10 -20.92 -5.01
CA SER A 237 0.24 -20.43 -3.66
C SER A 237 1.34 -21.26 -3.00
N LYS A 238 1.24 -22.60 -3.07
CA LYS A 238 2.26 -23.52 -2.54
C LYS A 238 3.62 -23.31 -3.24
N LEU A 239 3.63 -23.15 -4.56
CA LEU A 239 4.86 -22.90 -5.32
C LEU A 239 5.49 -21.55 -4.97
N CYS A 240 4.70 -20.48 -4.86
CA CYS A 240 5.17 -19.19 -4.36
C CYS A 240 5.79 -19.33 -2.97
N THR A 241 5.19 -20.12 -2.08
CA THR A 241 5.70 -20.34 -0.71
C THR A 241 7.08 -21.01 -0.72
N VAL A 242 7.29 -22.03 -1.56
CA VAL A 242 8.59 -22.69 -1.70
C VAL A 242 9.65 -21.72 -2.23
N LEU A 243 9.30 -20.92 -3.25
CA LEU A 243 10.19 -19.93 -3.85
C LEU A 243 10.52 -18.80 -2.86
N LEU A 244 9.54 -18.24 -2.16
CA LEU A 244 9.73 -17.19 -1.15
C LEU A 244 10.64 -17.66 -0.03
N LYS A 245 10.46 -18.90 0.46
CA LYS A 245 11.38 -19.50 1.46
C LYS A 245 12.81 -19.56 0.95
N ALA A 246 13.02 -19.96 -0.31
CA ALA A 246 14.36 -19.99 -0.90
C ALA A 246 14.95 -18.58 -1.04
N VAL A 247 14.18 -17.62 -1.56
CA VAL A 247 14.60 -16.23 -1.74
C VAL A 247 14.98 -15.58 -0.41
N ARG A 248 14.19 -15.80 0.67
CA ARG A 248 14.48 -15.30 2.02
C ARG A 248 15.84 -15.78 2.53
N VAL A 249 16.17 -17.06 2.31
CA VAL A 249 17.49 -17.61 2.67
C VAL A 249 18.61 -16.94 1.86
N VAL A 250 18.40 -16.67 0.57
CA VAL A 250 19.40 -16.02 -0.30
C VAL A 250 19.70 -14.59 0.14
N ILE A 251 18.66 -13.82 0.50
CA ILE A 251 18.82 -12.43 0.99
C ILE A 251 19.20 -12.35 2.47
N GLY A 252 19.18 -13.46 3.21
CA GLY A 252 19.41 -13.49 4.65
C GLY A 252 18.30 -12.83 5.47
N SER A 253 17.07 -12.75 4.94
CA SER A 253 15.94 -12.13 5.62
C SER A 253 15.31 -13.10 6.62
N SER A 254 14.97 -12.58 7.80
CA SER A 254 14.22 -13.31 8.80
C SER A 254 12.70 -13.35 8.51
N GLY A 255 12.19 -12.69 7.46
CA GLY A 255 10.75 -12.64 7.17
C GLY A 255 9.94 -11.66 8.03
N TRP A 256 10.65 -10.88 8.85
CA TRP A 256 10.12 -9.71 9.55
C TRP A 256 10.51 -8.44 8.79
N ASP A 257 9.66 -7.41 8.88
CA ASP A 257 10.02 -6.05 8.49
C ASP A 257 9.69 -5.11 9.67
N VAL A 258 10.65 -4.27 10.05
CA VAL A 258 10.54 -3.44 11.27
C VAL A 258 10.24 -2.01 10.88
N LEU A 259 9.04 -1.54 11.24
CA LEU A 259 8.62 -0.16 10.97
C LEU A 259 9.00 0.76 12.13
N VAL A 260 8.79 0.28 13.36
CA VAL A 260 9.14 1.00 14.59
C VAL A 260 9.89 0.06 15.52
N PRO A 261 11.21 0.24 15.68
CA PRO A 261 12.02 -0.58 16.57
C PRO A 261 11.69 -0.29 18.04
N GLY A 262 12.00 -1.25 18.92
CA GLY A 262 11.83 -1.10 20.36
C GLY A 262 11.53 -2.41 21.07
N VAL A 263 11.17 -2.32 22.35
CA VAL A 263 10.81 -3.50 23.16
C VAL A 263 9.42 -3.26 23.79
N ALA A 264 8.50 -4.19 23.51
CA ALA A 264 7.15 -4.18 24.03
C ALA A 264 6.87 -5.43 24.87
N HIS A 265 6.14 -5.26 25.96
CA HIS A 265 5.73 -6.33 26.85
C HIS A 265 4.22 -6.26 27.06
N GLY A 266 3.49 -7.34 26.77
CA GLY A 266 2.04 -7.32 26.93
C GLY A 266 1.37 -8.65 26.62
N ALA A 267 0.07 -8.72 26.88
CA ALA A 267 -0.75 -9.85 26.45
C ALA A 267 -0.90 -9.83 24.93
N LEU A 268 -0.68 -10.96 24.27
CA LEU A 268 -0.86 -11.11 22.82
C LEU A 268 -2.35 -11.29 22.50
N ILE A 269 -2.92 -10.40 21.71
CA ILE A 269 -4.35 -10.42 21.34
C ILE A 269 -4.48 -10.34 19.83
N GLN A 270 -5.23 -11.27 19.24
CA GLN A 270 -5.52 -11.22 17.81
C GLN A 270 -6.75 -10.36 17.53
N VAL A 271 -6.63 -9.49 16.54
CA VAL A 271 -7.74 -8.67 16.02
C VAL A 271 -7.71 -8.68 14.50
N GLU A 272 -8.89 -8.52 13.88
CA GLU A 272 -8.96 -8.43 12.43
C GLU A 272 -8.35 -7.11 11.92
N ARG A 273 -8.72 -5.99 12.57
CA ARG A 273 -8.26 -4.63 12.29
C ARG A 273 -8.11 -3.82 13.58
N ILE A 274 -7.33 -2.74 13.54
CA ILE A 274 -7.18 -1.80 14.65
C ILE A 274 -8.29 -0.75 14.54
N ILE A 275 -9.45 -1.01 15.16
CA ILE A 275 -10.57 -0.07 15.23
C ILE A 275 -10.86 0.30 16.69
N PRO A 276 -11.37 1.51 16.96
CA PRO A 276 -11.82 1.87 18.30
C PRO A 276 -12.84 0.85 18.83
N GLY A 277 -12.56 0.28 20.01
CA GLY A 277 -13.38 -0.78 20.61
C GLY A 277 -13.00 -2.22 20.22
N SER A 278 -11.93 -2.42 19.43
CA SER A 278 -11.39 -3.78 19.14
C SER A 278 -10.95 -4.53 20.39
N LEU A 279 -10.57 -3.82 21.46
CA LEU A 279 -10.14 -4.42 22.72
C LEU A 279 -11.32 -4.63 23.67
N PRO A 280 -11.48 -5.83 24.25
CA PRO A 280 -12.44 -6.07 25.32
C PRO A 280 -12.17 -5.16 26.52
N SER A 281 -13.21 -4.52 27.07
CA SER A 281 -13.13 -3.61 28.23
C SER A 281 -12.56 -4.25 29.50
N SER A 282 -12.47 -5.59 29.54
CA SER A 282 -11.85 -6.37 30.62
C SER A 282 -10.32 -6.29 30.66
N ILE A 283 -9.66 -5.86 29.58
CA ILE A 283 -8.21 -5.88 29.45
C ILE A 283 -7.64 -4.49 29.76
N LYS A 284 -6.98 -4.34 30.92
CA LYS A 284 -6.40 -3.07 31.39
C LYS A 284 -4.87 -3.04 31.39
N GLY A 285 -4.21 -4.19 31.22
CA GLY A 285 -2.75 -4.30 31.16
C GLY A 285 -2.21 -4.01 29.76
N PRO A 286 -0.87 -3.90 29.59
CA PRO A 286 -0.28 -3.64 28.29
C PRO A 286 -0.55 -4.79 27.30
N VAL A 287 -0.75 -4.44 26.02
CA VAL A 287 -1.17 -5.36 24.96
C VAL A 287 -0.20 -5.29 23.78
N VAL A 288 0.09 -6.47 23.22
CA VAL A 288 0.70 -6.62 21.89
C VAL A 288 -0.38 -7.15 20.96
N LEU A 289 -0.69 -6.41 19.89
CA LEU A 289 -1.71 -6.80 18.92
C LEU A 289 -1.12 -7.67 17.81
N LEU A 290 -1.80 -8.75 17.48
CA LEU A 290 -1.61 -9.51 16.24
C LEU A 290 -2.74 -9.13 15.28
N VAL A 291 -2.42 -8.38 14.23
CA VAL A 291 -3.40 -7.72 13.35
C VAL A 291 -3.41 -8.38 11.98
N ASN A 292 -4.57 -8.85 11.51
CA ASN A 292 -4.66 -9.51 10.21
C ASN A 292 -4.53 -8.52 9.04
N LYS A 293 -5.23 -7.38 9.09
CA LYS A 293 -5.30 -6.40 8.00
C LYS A 293 -5.19 -4.97 8.50
N ALA A 294 -4.63 -4.10 7.66
CA ALA A 294 -4.63 -2.66 7.87
C ALA A 294 -4.98 -1.91 6.59
N ASP A 295 -5.85 -0.90 6.69
CA ASP A 295 -6.24 0.01 5.61
C ASP A 295 -5.34 1.26 5.58
N GLY A 296 -4.54 1.51 6.62
CA GLY A 296 -3.65 2.66 6.76
C GLY A 296 -4.32 3.88 7.36
N ASP A 297 -5.57 3.76 7.80
CA ASP A 297 -6.37 4.79 8.48
C ASP A 297 -6.50 4.55 10.00
N GLU A 298 -5.85 3.53 10.51
CA GLU A 298 -5.95 3.15 11.92
C GLU A 298 -5.18 4.10 12.85
N GLU A 299 -5.82 4.49 13.94
CA GLU A 299 -5.17 5.17 15.07
C GLU A 299 -4.80 4.11 16.11
N VAL A 300 -3.50 3.87 16.29
CA VAL A 300 -3.01 2.68 17.02
C VAL A 300 -3.44 2.76 18.48
N LYS A 301 -3.22 3.89 19.16
CA LYS A 301 -3.66 4.10 20.55
C LYS A 301 -5.14 4.44 20.71
N ALA A 302 -5.84 4.90 19.67
CA ALA A 302 -7.29 5.12 19.78
C ALA A 302 -8.08 3.81 19.95
N ALA A 303 -7.49 2.66 19.57
CA ALA A 303 -8.04 1.35 19.89
C ALA A 303 -7.85 0.96 21.37
N GLY A 304 -6.90 1.59 22.08
CA GLY A 304 -6.66 1.47 23.52
C GLY A 304 -5.28 2.02 23.92
N ASP A 305 -5.24 2.87 24.95
CA ASP A 305 -3.99 3.50 25.44
C ASP A 305 -2.94 2.49 25.96
N ASN A 306 -3.37 1.25 26.21
CA ASN A 306 -2.54 0.15 26.68
C ASN A 306 -1.87 -0.64 25.55
N ILE A 307 -2.05 -0.27 24.28
CA ILE A 307 -1.36 -0.91 23.15
C ILE A 307 0.10 -0.44 23.13
N VAL A 308 1.02 -1.39 23.30
CA VAL A 308 2.47 -1.13 23.35
C VAL A 308 3.23 -1.75 22.19
N GLY A 309 2.61 -2.68 21.46
CA GLY A 309 3.20 -3.27 20.26
C GLY A 309 2.16 -3.79 19.27
N VAL A 310 2.52 -3.82 17.98
CA VAL A 310 1.71 -4.29 16.87
C VAL A 310 2.54 -5.20 15.98
N ILE A 311 1.98 -6.38 15.67
CA ILE A 311 2.46 -7.33 14.67
C ILE A 311 1.41 -7.40 13.56
N LEU A 312 1.69 -6.77 12.42
CA LEU A 312 0.79 -6.76 11.27
C LEU A 312 1.12 -7.92 10.32
N LEU A 313 0.11 -8.70 9.93
CA LEU A 313 0.24 -9.86 9.04
C LEU A 313 0.14 -9.51 7.55
N GLN A 314 0.44 -8.26 7.23
CA GLN A 314 0.30 -7.65 5.91
C GLN A 314 1.52 -6.76 5.65
N GLU A 315 1.97 -6.69 4.39
CA GLU A 315 2.90 -5.67 3.92
C GLU A 315 2.34 -4.26 4.12
N LEU A 316 3.22 -3.34 4.52
CA LEU A 316 2.90 -1.94 4.73
C LEU A 316 4.12 -1.07 4.42
N PRO A 317 3.98 0.02 3.64
CA PRO A 317 5.05 1.00 3.46
C PRO A 317 5.51 1.55 4.81
N HIS A 318 6.82 1.65 5.03
CA HIS A 318 7.43 2.12 6.28
C HIS A 318 7.11 3.58 6.55
N LEU A 319 6.97 4.37 5.49
CA LEU A 319 6.70 5.80 5.53
C LEU A 319 5.20 6.09 5.30
N SER A 320 4.35 5.07 5.33
CA SER A 320 2.89 5.23 5.32
C SER A 320 2.40 6.04 6.53
N HIS A 321 1.19 6.61 6.44
CA HIS A 321 0.57 7.31 7.55
C HIS A 321 0.49 6.46 8.83
N LEU A 322 0.19 5.17 8.71
CA LEU A 322 0.13 4.25 9.85
C LEU A 322 1.53 4.05 10.47
N GLY A 323 2.57 3.90 9.66
CA GLY A 323 3.96 3.82 10.15
C GLY A 323 4.40 5.10 10.86
N VAL A 324 4.09 6.27 10.29
CA VAL A 324 4.34 7.59 10.91
C VAL A 324 3.60 7.73 12.24
N ARG A 325 2.32 7.33 12.30
CA ARG A 325 1.52 7.33 13.53
C ARG A 325 2.12 6.45 14.62
N ALA A 326 2.49 5.22 14.28
CA ALA A 326 3.10 4.30 15.22
C ALA A 326 4.39 4.87 15.85
N ARG A 327 5.20 5.60 15.07
CA ARG A 327 6.41 6.30 15.59
C ARG A 327 6.08 7.43 16.53
N GLN A 328 5.14 8.31 16.15
CA GLN A 328 4.70 9.42 17.00
C GLN A 328 4.12 8.92 18.32
N GLU A 329 3.39 7.81 18.27
CA GLU A 329 2.82 7.16 19.45
C GLU A 329 3.81 6.28 20.21
N GLN A 330 5.03 6.07 19.70
CA GLN A 330 6.07 5.22 20.28
C GLN A 330 5.59 3.78 20.53
N VAL A 331 4.87 3.22 19.57
CA VAL A 331 4.39 1.83 19.59
C VAL A 331 5.30 0.98 18.72
N VAL A 332 5.87 -0.09 19.29
CA VAL A 332 6.70 -1.05 18.53
C VAL A 332 5.85 -1.66 17.42
N PHE A 333 6.28 -1.55 16.18
CA PHE A 333 5.48 -1.94 15.02
C PHE A 333 6.33 -2.76 14.06
N VAL A 334 5.91 -4.00 13.82
CA VAL A 334 6.57 -4.91 12.89
C VAL A 334 5.53 -5.55 11.96
N THR A 335 5.95 -5.94 10.76
CA THR A 335 5.17 -6.82 9.89
C THR A 335 5.84 -8.20 9.83
N CYS A 336 5.02 -9.24 9.62
CA CYS A 336 5.50 -10.60 9.43
C CYS A 336 4.78 -11.24 8.24
N GLU A 337 5.56 -11.77 7.30
CA GLU A 337 5.05 -12.40 6.08
C GLU A 337 5.31 -13.91 6.03
N ASP A 338 5.92 -14.46 7.09
CA ASP A 338 6.30 -15.86 7.17
C ASP A 338 5.21 -16.71 7.82
N ASP A 339 4.56 -17.56 7.02
CA ASP A 339 3.43 -18.39 7.45
C ASP A 339 3.77 -19.31 8.63
N GLU A 340 5.02 -19.82 8.72
CA GLU A 340 5.43 -20.67 9.85
C GLU A 340 5.46 -19.85 11.14
N LYS A 341 6.04 -18.66 11.09
CA LYS A 341 6.06 -17.73 12.23
C LYS A 341 4.67 -17.27 12.62
N ILE A 342 3.81 -16.99 11.63
CA ILE A 342 2.42 -16.59 11.88
C ILE A 342 1.65 -17.72 12.59
N ALA A 343 1.84 -18.96 12.15
CA ALA A 343 1.23 -20.12 12.81
C ALA A 343 1.73 -20.25 14.26
N ASP A 344 3.03 -20.09 14.50
CA ASP A 344 3.62 -20.13 15.84
C ASP A 344 3.09 -19.00 16.74
N MET A 345 2.94 -17.78 16.21
CA MET A 345 2.39 -16.64 16.94
C MET A 345 0.93 -16.85 17.36
N ARG A 346 0.11 -17.47 16.50
CA ARG A 346 -1.28 -17.78 16.83
C ARG A 346 -1.39 -18.77 18.00
N LEU A 347 -0.38 -19.62 18.23
CA LEU A 347 -0.32 -20.50 19.41
C LEU A 347 0.01 -19.77 20.72
N LEU A 348 0.41 -18.50 20.63
CA LEU A 348 0.72 -17.64 21.77
C LEU A 348 -0.44 -16.71 22.16
N GLU A 349 -1.57 -16.77 21.45
CA GLU A 349 -2.74 -15.94 21.75
C GLU A 349 -3.18 -16.06 23.22
N GLY A 350 -3.41 -14.92 23.86
CA GLY A 350 -3.78 -14.79 25.27
C GLY A 350 -2.62 -14.90 26.27
N LYS A 351 -1.40 -15.24 25.84
CA LYS A 351 -0.21 -15.29 26.71
C LYS A 351 0.45 -13.91 26.81
N HIS A 352 1.21 -13.70 27.88
CA HIS A 352 2.10 -12.55 27.98
C HIS A 352 3.38 -12.81 27.17
N VAL A 353 3.75 -11.84 26.34
CA VAL A 353 4.90 -11.92 25.43
C VAL A 353 5.82 -10.72 25.60
N ARG A 354 7.08 -10.92 25.23
CA ARG A 354 8.06 -9.86 24.96
C ARG A 354 8.32 -9.83 23.46
N LEU A 355 8.02 -8.70 22.83
CA LEU A 355 8.34 -8.38 21.45
C LEU A 355 9.54 -7.43 21.44
N GLY A 356 10.70 -7.89 21.03
CA GLY A 356 11.89 -7.07 20.80
C GLY A 356 12.11 -6.90 19.30
N ALA A 357 12.18 -5.68 18.81
CA ALA A 357 12.44 -5.34 17.42
C ALA A 357 13.65 -4.41 17.32
N SER A 358 14.64 -4.80 16.52
CA SER A 358 15.80 -4.01 16.13
C SER A 358 15.73 -3.68 14.63
N SER A 359 16.68 -2.92 14.08
CA SER A 359 16.68 -2.59 12.65
C SER A 359 16.78 -3.82 11.73
N SER A 360 17.32 -4.95 12.21
CA SER A 360 17.50 -6.17 11.40
C SER A 360 16.75 -7.40 11.91
N ASP A 361 16.42 -7.45 13.20
CA ASP A 361 15.95 -8.67 13.85
C ASP A 361 14.76 -8.43 14.79
N VAL A 362 13.85 -9.40 14.81
CA VAL A 362 12.69 -9.43 15.71
C VAL A 362 12.70 -10.73 16.52
N GLU A 363 12.59 -10.58 17.84
CA GLU A 363 12.49 -11.65 18.82
C GLU A 363 11.12 -11.59 19.51
N LEU A 364 10.36 -12.69 19.43
CA LEU A 364 9.12 -12.87 20.18
C LEU A 364 9.27 -14.05 21.14
N SER A 365 9.10 -13.79 22.44
CA SER A 365 9.23 -14.81 23.49
C SER A 365 8.08 -14.72 24.49
N VAL A 366 7.70 -15.85 25.10
CA VAL A 366 6.72 -15.88 26.19
C VAL A 366 7.38 -15.33 27.44
N SER A 367 6.77 -14.34 28.08
CA SER A 367 7.20 -13.87 29.39
C SER A 367 6.44 -14.63 30.48
N ASP A 368 7.17 -15.40 31.29
CA ASP A 368 6.63 -15.89 32.55
C ASP A 368 6.37 -14.67 33.43
N GLY A 369 5.12 -14.47 33.86
CA GLY A 369 4.63 -13.28 34.57
C GLY A 369 5.27 -12.98 35.94
N ASN A 370 6.47 -13.50 36.23
CA ASN A 370 7.27 -13.11 37.37
C ASN A 370 8.10 -11.88 37.04
N VAL A 371 7.52 -10.70 37.26
CA VAL A 371 8.31 -9.49 37.47
C VAL A 371 8.95 -9.61 38.86
N SER A 372 10.15 -10.17 38.92
CA SER A 372 11.06 -10.02 40.06
C SER A 372 12.45 -9.69 39.54
N ASP A 373 12.85 -8.44 39.76
CA ASP A 373 14.21 -7.89 39.74
C ASP A 373 15.09 -8.16 38.51
N ILE A 374 15.11 -7.18 37.59
CA ILE A 374 16.37 -6.73 36.98
C ILE A 374 16.41 -5.20 37.05
N SER A 375 16.88 -4.70 38.18
CA SER A 375 17.69 -3.49 38.22
C SER A 375 19.02 -3.79 37.53
N SER A 376 19.10 -3.51 36.24
CA SER A 376 20.37 -3.22 35.58
C SER A 376 20.22 -1.86 34.92
N GLU A 377 20.83 -0.87 35.55
CA GLU A 377 20.96 0.50 35.05
C GLU A 377 21.28 0.50 33.54
N PRO A 378 20.66 1.36 32.73
CA PRO A 378 21.23 1.68 31.43
C PRO A 378 22.59 2.33 31.69
N ALA A 379 23.63 1.79 31.05
CA ALA A 379 24.94 2.41 31.02
C ALA A 379 24.77 3.86 30.54
N ILE A 380 25.01 4.80 31.46
CA ILE A 380 25.07 6.22 31.19
C ILE A 380 26.18 6.42 30.16
N ILE A 381 25.80 6.59 28.90
CA ILE A 381 26.67 7.19 27.91
C ILE A 381 26.93 8.61 28.42
N GLN A 382 28.17 8.82 28.88
CA GLN A 382 28.65 10.11 29.34
C GLN A 382 28.37 11.16 28.26
N LYS A 383 27.49 12.11 28.59
CA LYS A 383 27.42 13.39 27.88
C LYS A 383 28.85 13.97 27.81
N PRO A 384 29.39 14.31 26.62
CA PRO A 384 30.54 15.19 26.57
C PRO A 384 30.06 16.55 27.08
N SER A 385 30.49 16.91 28.29
CA SER A 385 30.36 18.25 28.83
C SER A 385 31.32 19.19 28.10
N ASN A 386 30.93 19.64 26.90
CA ASN A 386 31.50 20.85 26.31
C ASN A 386 30.44 21.94 26.38
N SER A 387 30.61 22.79 27.39
CA SER A 387 29.97 24.09 27.52
C SER A 387 30.30 24.95 26.30
N PHE A 388 29.44 24.96 25.30
CA PHE A 388 29.40 26.04 24.31
C PHE A 388 28.57 27.18 24.89
N SER A 389 29.27 28.19 25.37
CA SER A 389 28.73 29.51 25.65
C SER A 389 28.32 30.17 24.33
N SER A 390 27.02 30.29 24.09
CA SER A 390 26.47 31.21 23.11
C SER A 390 26.47 32.65 23.69
N PRO A 391 26.94 33.68 22.96
CA PRO A 391 26.75 35.05 23.37
C PRO A 391 25.32 35.53 23.06
N LEU A 392 24.71 36.20 24.05
CA LEU A 392 23.64 37.20 23.97
C LEU A 392 23.86 38.16 22.77
N ALA A 393 22.89 38.84 22.13
CA ALA A 393 21.51 39.24 22.40
C ALA A 393 20.82 39.44 21.01
N THR A 394 19.51 39.44 20.84
CA THR A 394 18.58 40.50 21.31
C THR A 394 17.13 40.01 21.39
N ASP A 395 16.53 40.35 22.52
CA ASP A 395 15.12 40.52 22.88
C ASP A 395 14.12 40.69 21.72
N GLU A 396 13.08 39.84 21.71
CA GLU A 396 11.72 40.18 22.17
C GLU A 396 10.78 39.00 21.86
N LEU A 397 10.56 38.09 22.82
CA LEU A 397 9.44 37.15 22.80
C LEU A 397 9.12 36.68 24.22
N SER A 398 8.43 37.54 24.94
CA SER A 398 7.60 37.14 26.08
C SER A 398 6.29 37.90 26.00
N ASN A 399 5.29 37.28 25.38
CA ASN A 399 3.88 37.49 25.70
C ASN A 399 3.05 36.35 25.09
N VAL A 400 2.80 35.34 25.93
CA VAL A 400 1.66 34.44 25.77
C VAL A 400 0.42 35.33 25.74
N SER A 401 -0.18 35.46 24.57
CA SER A 401 -1.43 36.21 24.37
C SER A 401 -2.53 35.21 24.10
N GLU A 402 -3.64 35.34 24.82
CA GLU A 402 -4.91 34.64 24.59
C GLU A 402 -5.31 34.63 23.10
N PRO A 403 -6.07 33.63 22.64
CA PRO A 403 -6.51 33.55 21.26
C PRO A 403 -7.36 34.77 20.93
N LYS A 404 -6.82 35.69 20.13
CA LYS A 404 -7.61 36.79 19.56
C LYS A 404 -8.61 36.17 18.59
N SER A 405 -9.89 36.26 18.93
CA SER A 405 -10.98 36.00 18.00
C SER A 405 -10.78 36.88 16.76
N TYR A 406 -10.64 36.26 15.58
CA TYR A 406 -10.79 36.97 14.32
C TYR A 406 -12.27 37.36 14.19
N THR A 407 -12.60 38.54 14.72
CA THR A 407 -13.79 39.26 14.28
C THR A 407 -13.53 39.70 12.85
N SER A 408 -14.37 39.23 11.93
CA SER A 408 -14.49 39.70 10.56
C SER A 408 -14.17 41.19 10.46
N GLY A 409 -13.12 41.54 9.72
CA GLY A 409 -12.88 42.92 9.35
C GLY A 409 -14.14 43.49 8.68
N GLU A 410 -14.53 44.69 9.08
CA GLU A 410 -15.74 45.42 8.64
C GLU A 410 -15.73 45.83 7.15
N ASN A 411 -15.03 45.10 6.27
CA ASN A 411 -15.19 45.17 4.83
C ASN A 411 -15.12 43.75 4.25
N GLY A 412 -16.26 43.25 3.79
CA GLY A 412 -16.43 41.89 3.29
C GLY A 412 -15.67 41.58 2.01
N SER A 413 -14.81 40.57 2.07
CA SER A 413 -14.79 39.40 1.20
C SER A 413 -13.62 38.54 1.63
N SER A 414 -13.84 37.30 2.08
CA SER A 414 -12.76 36.32 2.22
C SER A 414 -12.22 36.01 0.82
N SER A 415 -11.19 36.74 0.41
CA SER A 415 -10.52 36.58 -0.87
C SER A 415 -9.59 35.38 -0.82
N VAL A 416 -9.51 34.63 -1.92
CA VAL A 416 -8.48 33.61 -2.15
C VAL A 416 -7.10 34.21 -1.86
N LEU A 417 -6.26 33.48 -1.12
CA LEU A 417 -4.87 33.86 -0.85
C LEU A 417 -3.94 33.17 -1.85
N GLU A 418 -2.93 33.88 -2.33
CA GLU A 418 -1.81 33.25 -3.01
C GLU A 418 -0.99 32.42 -1.99
N LEU A 419 -0.35 31.34 -2.45
CA LEU A 419 0.47 30.49 -1.57
C LEU A 419 1.55 31.26 -0.79
N ALA A 420 2.11 32.32 -1.37
CA ALA A 420 3.12 33.16 -0.74
C ALA A 420 2.57 33.96 0.47
N GLU A 421 1.26 34.22 0.48
CA GLU A 421 0.56 34.99 1.52
C GLU A 421 -0.01 34.09 2.64
N ALA A 422 0.02 32.76 2.46
CA ALA A 422 -0.47 31.82 3.45
C ALA A 422 0.35 31.90 4.76
N SER A 423 -0.36 31.90 5.89
CA SER A 423 0.19 31.81 7.25
C SER A 423 -0.46 30.66 8.02
N VAL A 424 0.13 30.27 9.15
CA VAL A 424 -0.46 29.21 9.98
C VAL A 424 -1.82 29.65 10.53
N GLU A 425 -1.94 30.94 10.86
CA GLU A 425 -3.13 31.56 11.43
C GLU A 425 -4.25 31.79 10.40
N SER A 426 -3.92 31.95 9.12
CA SER A 426 -4.91 32.15 8.06
C SER A 426 -5.31 30.87 7.34
N SER A 427 -4.39 29.90 7.25
CA SER A 427 -4.48 28.80 6.29
C SER A 427 -3.98 27.45 6.80
N GLY A 428 -3.46 27.38 8.04
CA GLY A 428 -2.89 26.16 8.60
C GLY A 428 -1.45 25.89 8.15
N ALA A 429 -0.81 24.93 8.82
CA ALA A 429 0.62 24.65 8.66
C ALA A 429 0.95 24.05 7.28
N LYS A 430 0.10 23.18 6.72
CA LYS A 430 0.32 22.57 5.40
C LYS A 430 0.39 23.61 4.29
N ALA A 431 -0.60 24.49 4.20
CA ALA A 431 -0.59 25.58 3.23
C ALA A 431 0.61 26.52 3.40
N LYS A 432 0.98 26.85 4.65
CA LYS A 432 2.18 27.65 4.93
C LYS A 432 3.46 26.95 4.47
N ALA A 433 3.58 25.65 4.69
CA ALA A 433 4.73 24.86 4.27
C ALA A 433 4.87 24.85 2.75
N CYS A 434 3.76 24.68 2.00
CA CYS A 434 3.77 24.77 0.54
C CYS A 434 4.23 26.15 0.03
N GLY A 435 3.80 27.24 0.68
CA GLY A 435 4.30 28.59 0.38
C GLY A 435 5.81 28.74 0.59
N THR A 436 6.33 28.20 1.71
CA THR A 436 7.78 28.18 1.98
C THR A 436 8.54 27.34 0.95
N LEU A 437 8.01 26.17 0.57
CA LEU A 437 8.60 25.30 -0.45
C LEU A 437 8.72 26.00 -1.79
N SER A 438 7.72 26.79 -2.21
CA SER A 438 7.78 27.56 -3.45
C SER A 438 8.98 28.53 -3.49
N VAL A 439 9.26 29.20 -2.36
CA VAL A 439 10.45 30.05 -2.21
C VAL A 439 11.73 29.21 -2.28
N LEU A 440 11.80 28.10 -1.57
CA LEU A 440 12.97 27.22 -1.56
C LEU A 440 13.26 26.61 -2.94
N ALA A 441 12.24 26.23 -3.70
CA ALA A 441 12.36 25.71 -5.06
C ALA A 441 13.05 26.73 -5.97
N SER A 442 12.66 28.02 -5.90
CA SER A 442 13.29 29.08 -6.69
C SER A 442 14.80 29.22 -6.43
N LEU A 443 15.21 29.02 -5.17
CA LEU A 443 16.60 29.11 -4.72
C LEU A 443 17.39 27.84 -5.04
N SER A 444 16.73 26.67 -5.12
CA SER A 444 17.35 25.37 -5.37
C SER A 444 17.99 25.24 -6.76
N ASN A 445 17.55 26.02 -7.75
CA ASN A 445 18.02 25.95 -9.15
C ASN A 445 19.53 26.12 -9.35
N LYS A 446 20.23 26.70 -8.38
CA LYS A 446 21.68 26.93 -8.43
C LYS A 446 22.45 26.13 -7.37
N VAL A 447 21.76 25.22 -6.67
CA VAL A 447 22.32 24.44 -5.58
C VAL A 447 22.69 23.06 -6.08
N TYR A 448 23.92 22.67 -5.78
CA TYR A 448 24.47 21.35 -6.03
C TYR A 448 25.07 20.85 -4.72
N ASN A 449 24.99 19.54 -4.48
CA ASN A 449 25.74 18.93 -3.38
C ASN A 449 27.24 18.86 -3.73
N ASP A 450 28.05 18.37 -2.78
CA ASP A 450 29.50 18.30 -2.93
C ASP A 450 29.96 17.41 -4.10
N GLN A 451 29.11 16.48 -4.54
CA GLN A 451 29.32 15.55 -5.66
C GLN A 451 28.87 16.15 -7.01
N GLY A 452 28.34 17.37 -7.03
CA GLY A 452 27.85 18.03 -8.24
C GLY A 452 26.47 17.55 -8.71
N ILE A 453 25.69 16.91 -7.85
CA ILE A 453 24.31 16.50 -8.12
C ILE A 453 23.37 17.69 -7.82
N PRO A 454 22.47 18.06 -8.74
CA PRO A 454 21.57 19.20 -8.53
C PRO A 454 20.53 18.89 -7.46
N ALA A 455 20.35 19.83 -6.52
CA ALA A 455 19.27 19.80 -5.54
C ALA A 455 18.00 20.53 -6.05
N ALA A 456 17.93 20.80 -7.35
CA ALA A 456 16.84 21.55 -7.96
C ALA A 456 15.54 20.74 -7.97
N PHE A 457 14.48 21.35 -7.43
CA PHE A 457 13.12 20.81 -7.43
C PHE A 457 12.10 21.90 -7.77
N LYS A 458 10.88 21.47 -8.10
CA LYS A 458 9.72 22.31 -8.41
C LYS A 458 8.62 22.11 -7.37
N VAL A 459 7.65 23.01 -7.34
CA VAL A 459 6.47 22.93 -6.47
C VAL A 459 5.25 23.22 -7.34
N PRO A 460 4.14 22.47 -7.20
CA PRO A 460 2.91 22.76 -7.93
C PRO A 460 2.41 24.18 -7.64
N SER A 461 1.88 24.84 -8.67
CA SER A 461 1.21 26.13 -8.46
C SER A 461 0.02 25.95 -7.51
N GLY A 462 -0.26 26.92 -6.66
CA GLY A 462 -1.32 26.78 -5.67
C GLY A 462 -1.88 28.08 -5.12
N ALA A 463 -3.06 27.99 -4.53
CA ALA A 463 -3.80 29.05 -3.86
C ALA A 463 -4.59 28.48 -2.68
N VAL A 464 -5.07 29.33 -1.78
CA VAL A 464 -5.76 28.90 -0.57
C VAL A 464 -7.10 29.59 -0.41
N LEU A 465 -8.13 28.81 -0.08
CA LEU A 465 -9.34 29.32 0.56
C LEU A 465 -9.08 29.36 2.07
N PRO A 466 -8.93 30.54 2.69
CA PRO A 466 -8.49 30.66 4.08
C PRO A 466 -9.56 30.21 5.07
N PHE A 467 -9.19 30.09 6.35
CA PHE A 467 -10.13 29.90 7.45
C PHE A 467 -11.23 30.97 7.42
N GLY A 468 -12.46 30.61 7.79
CA GLY A 468 -13.65 31.47 7.67
C GLY A 468 -14.42 31.28 6.37
N SER A 469 -13.81 30.70 5.32
CA SER A 469 -14.48 30.50 4.03
C SER A 469 -15.69 29.55 4.12
N MET A 470 -15.59 28.49 4.92
CA MET A 470 -16.69 27.58 5.19
C MET A 470 -17.81 28.27 5.99
N GLU A 471 -17.44 29.05 7.01
CA GLU A 471 -18.38 29.82 7.83
C GLU A 471 -19.15 30.86 7.00
N ASP A 472 -18.49 31.52 6.05
CA ASP A 472 -19.16 32.43 5.14
C ASP A 472 -20.12 31.70 4.19
N ALA A 473 -19.77 30.49 3.73
CA ALA A 473 -20.69 29.64 2.97
C ALA A 473 -21.90 29.18 3.82
N LEU A 474 -21.69 28.86 5.10
CA LEU A 474 -22.75 28.55 6.06
C LEU A 474 -23.70 29.73 6.28
N LYS A 475 -23.16 30.95 6.42
CA LYS A 475 -23.97 32.18 6.52
C LYS A 475 -24.81 32.40 5.26
N LYS A 476 -24.20 32.23 4.07
CA LYS A 476 -24.87 32.43 2.78
C LYS A 476 -25.98 31.40 2.52
N SER A 477 -25.80 30.15 2.95
CA SER A 477 -26.82 29.10 2.83
C SER A 477 -27.94 29.20 3.88
N GLY A 478 -27.77 30.01 4.93
CA GLY A 478 -28.70 30.09 6.06
C GLY A 478 -28.63 28.91 7.03
N SER A 479 -27.60 28.06 6.92
CA SER A 479 -27.47 26.82 7.73
C SER A 479 -26.62 26.99 9.00
N LEU A 480 -26.11 28.20 9.25
CA LEU A 480 -25.16 28.46 10.36
C LEU A 480 -25.74 28.12 11.75
N GLU A 481 -27.00 28.48 12.02
CA GLU A 481 -27.64 28.22 13.32
C GLU A 481 -27.81 26.71 13.56
N SER A 482 -28.33 25.98 12.57
CA SER A 482 -28.48 24.52 12.62
C SER A 482 -27.14 23.82 12.80
N PHE A 483 -26.12 24.25 12.05
CA PHE A 483 -24.76 23.73 12.15
C PHE A 483 -24.18 23.94 13.56
N THR A 484 -24.29 25.15 14.11
CA THR A 484 -23.78 25.47 15.46
C THR A 484 -24.50 24.63 16.53
N SER A 485 -25.82 24.48 16.40
CA SER A 485 -26.61 23.63 17.31
C SER A 485 -26.18 22.16 17.31
N LEU A 486 -25.85 21.61 16.14
CA LEU A 486 -25.34 20.23 16.03
C LEU A 486 -23.93 20.11 16.60
N LEU A 487 -23.09 21.12 16.38
CA LEU A 487 -21.73 21.16 16.91
C LEU A 487 -21.73 21.19 18.44
N ASP A 488 -22.62 21.96 19.07
CA ASP A 488 -22.76 21.98 20.53
C ASP A 488 -23.19 20.61 21.09
N LYS A 489 -24.13 19.92 20.41
CA LYS A 489 -24.60 18.59 20.82
C LYS A 489 -23.52 17.54 20.68
N ILE A 490 -22.69 17.63 19.64
CA ILE A 490 -21.68 16.61 19.37
C ILE A 490 -20.51 16.67 20.35
N GLU A 491 -20.33 17.73 21.12
CA GLU A 491 -19.31 17.78 22.17
C GLU A 491 -19.57 16.72 23.26
N THR A 492 -20.84 16.48 23.61
CA THR A 492 -21.22 15.58 24.71
C THR A 492 -21.84 14.26 24.26
N ALA A 493 -21.93 14.00 22.95
CA ALA A 493 -22.63 12.83 22.41
C ALA A 493 -21.97 11.50 22.79
N GLU A 494 -22.77 10.49 23.13
CA GLU A 494 -22.30 9.15 23.52
C GLU A 494 -21.94 8.29 22.29
N ILE A 495 -20.95 7.39 22.47
CA ILE A 495 -20.52 6.46 21.42
C ILE A 495 -21.43 5.21 21.36
N GLU A 496 -21.83 4.67 22.52
CA GLU A 496 -22.46 3.35 22.65
C GLU A 496 -23.86 3.25 22.01
N ASN A 497 -24.55 4.39 21.84
CA ASN A 497 -25.92 4.46 21.31
C ASN A 497 -26.00 4.94 19.85
N GLY A 498 -24.86 5.14 19.17
CA GLY A 498 -24.82 5.65 17.78
C GLY A 498 -25.23 7.12 17.61
N GLU A 499 -25.38 7.86 18.72
CA GLU A 499 -25.74 9.28 18.73
C GLU A 499 -24.66 10.12 18.01
N LEU A 500 -23.40 9.88 18.35
CA LEU A 500 -22.25 10.55 17.69
C LEU A 500 -22.27 10.31 16.18
N ASP A 501 -22.53 9.09 15.73
CA ASP A 501 -22.53 8.73 14.31
C ASP A 501 -23.65 9.45 13.55
N THR A 502 -24.81 9.58 14.19
CA THR A 502 -25.96 10.32 13.65
C THR A 502 -25.64 11.81 13.53
N LEU A 503 -25.15 12.43 14.60
CA LEU A 503 -24.78 13.86 14.61
C LEU A 503 -23.63 14.17 13.65
N SER A 504 -22.64 13.28 13.56
CA SER A 504 -21.54 13.37 12.58
C SER A 504 -22.07 13.31 11.15
N SER A 505 -23.03 12.43 10.87
CA SER A 505 -23.64 12.31 9.54
C SER A 505 -24.47 13.54 9.19
N GLU A 506 -25.21 14.11 10.14
CA GLU A 506 -25.99 15.34 9.96
C GLU A 506 -25.08 16.57 9.72
N LEU A 507 -24.00 16.71 10.48
CA LEU A 507 -23.00 17.76 10.27
C LEU A 507 -22.38 17.67 8.88
N GLN A 508 -21.94 16.46 8.48
CA GLN A 508 -21.39 16.23 7.15
C GLN A 508 -22.42 16.56 6.06
N ALA A 509 -23.68 16.15 6.21
CA ALA A 509 -24.73 16.44 5.23
C ALA A 509 -24.97 17.95 5.04
N ILE A 510 -24.94 18.76 6.10
CA ILE A 510 -25.04 20.22 5.99
C ILE A 510 -23.83 20.78 5.24
N VAL A 511 -22.62 20.35 5.61
CA VAL A 511 -21.38 20.88 5.04
C VAL A 511 -21.19 20.46 3.58
N SER A 512 -21.60 19.25 3.20
CA SER A 512 -21.52 18.75 1.82
C SER A 512 -22.42 19.49 0.83
N LEU A 513 -23.41 20.26 1.30
CA LEU A 513 -24.27 21.10 0.46
C LEU A 513 -23.69 22.50 0.23
N LEU A 514 -22.57 22.83 0.85
CA LEU A 514 -21.92 24.13 0.70
C LEU A 514 -21.14 24.20 -0.62
N SER A 515 -20.80 25.43 -1.00
CA SER A 515 -19.89 25.69 -2.11
C SER A 515 -19.07 26.96 -1.85
N PRO A 516 -17.87 27.08 -2.44
CA PRO A 516 -17.12 28.33 -2.40
C PRO A 516 -17.92 29.50 -2.97
N THR A 517 -17.62 30.71 -2.51
CA THR A 517 -18.26 31.93 -3.05
C THR A 517 -17.89 32.14 -4.52
N GLU A 518 -18.77 32.82 -5.27
CA GLU A 518 -18.51 33.11 -6.68
C GLU A 518 -17.26 33.99 -6.85
N GLU A 519 -17.02 34.89 -5.90
CA GLU A 519 -15.83 35.72 -5.82
C GLU A 519 -14.57 34.87 -5.67
N ALA A 520 -14.59 33.86 -4.79
CA ALA A 520 -13.47 32.96 -4.62
C ALA A 520 -13.20 32.14 -5.90
N ILE A 521 -14.24 31.61 -6.54
CA ILE A 521 -14.09 30.87 -7.81
C ILE A 521 -13.51 31.78 -8.90
N LYS A 522 -13.97 33.04 -9.00
CA LYS A 522 -13.43 34.02 -9.96
C LYS A 522 -11.95 34.31 -9.70
N SER A 523 -11.55 34.49 -8.44
CA SER A 523 -10.14 34.69 -8.08
C SER A 523 -9.28 33.48 -8.43
N LEU A 524 -9.77 32.25 -8.17
CA LEU A 524 -9.05 31.02 -8.57
C LEU A 524 -8.85 30.92 -10.09
N LYS A 525 -9.85 31.34 -10.88
CA LYS A 525 -9.76 31.36 -12.36
C LYS A 525 -8.74 32.36 -12.91
N ILE A 526 -8.26 33.31 -12.10
CA ILE A 526 -7.17 34.22 -12.48
C ILE A 526 -5.81 33.56 -12.25
N ILE A 527 -5.71 32.71 -11.22
CA ILE A 527 -4.46 32.05 -10.81
C ILE A 527 -4.19 30.80 -11.66
N PHE A 528 -5.22 30.00 -11.92
CA PHE A 528 -5.10 28.73 -12.63
C PHE A 528 -5.60 28.81 -14.08
N PRO A 529 -5.03 28.02 -15.00
CA PRO A 529 -5.57 27.84 -16.33
C PRO A 529 -7.01 27.31 -16.30
N GLU A 530 -7.85 27.73 -17.25
CA GLU A 530 -9.27 27.36 -17.30
C GLU A 530 -9.50 25.85 -17.46
N ASP A 531 -8.64 25.19 -18.24
CA ASP A 531 -8.67 23.74 -18.47
C ASP A 531 -7.69 22.97 -17.55
N GLY A 532 -7.11 23.65 -16.55
CA GLY A 532 -6.18 23.04 -15.61
C GLY A 532 -6.87 22.06 -14.67
N ARG A 533 -6.30 20.86 -14.51
CA ARG A 533 -6.71 19.94 -13.45
C ARG A 533 -6.09 20.34 -12.13
N LEU A 534 -6.88 20.28 -11.08
CA LEU A 534 -6.52 20.71 -9.74
C LEU A 534 -6.78 19.58 -8.73
N ILE A 535 -6.09 19.67 -7.61
CA ILE A 535 -6.33 18.92 -6.40
C ILE A 535 -6.71 19.88 -5.28
N VAL A 536 -7.69 19.49 -4.47
CA VAL A 536 -8.22 20.26 -3.36
C VAL A 536 -7.85 19.52 -2.07
N ARG A 537 -6.92 20.08 -1.29
CA ARG A 537 -6.35 19.45 -0.10
C ARG A 537 -6.81 20.16 1.17
N SER A 538 -7.06 19.37 2.21
CA SER A 538 -7.27 19.86 3.57
C SER A 538 -6.03 20.53 4.14
N SER A 539 -6.23 21.63 4.86
CA SER A 539 -5.21 22.31 5.67
C SER A 539 -5.88 22.86 6.93
N ALA A 540 -6.12 22.01 7.93
CA ALA A 540 -6.78 22.40 9.17
C ALA A 540 -5.79 22.97 10.21
N ASN A 541 -6.29 23.81 11.11
CA ASN A 541 -5.51 24.35 12.25
C ASN A 541 -5.19 23.31 13.34
N VAL A 542 -5.80 22.12 13.25
CA VAL A 542 -5.69 21.02 14.21
C VAL A 542 -4.90 19.82 13.65
N GLU A 543 -4.19 19.98 12.54
CA GLU A 543 -3.45 18.86 11.90
C GLU A 543 -2.15 18.48 12.64
N ASP A 544 -1.47 19.45 13.26
CA ASP A 544 -0.13 19.25 13.83
C ASP A 544 -0.07 19.48 15.36
N LEU A 545 -1.17 19.20 16.07
CA LEU A 545 -1.21 19.37 17.52
C LEU A 545 -0.44 18.26 18.23
N ALA A 546 0.34 18.63 19.26
CA ALA A 546 1.08 17.67 20.08
C ALA A 546 0.12 16.65 20.73
N GLY A 547 0.33 15.36 20.44
CA GLY A 547 -0.53 14.26 20.92
C GLY A 547 -1.67 13.87 19.97
N MET A 548 -1.79 14.51 18.81
CA MET A 548 -2.73 14.14 17.75
C MET A 548 -1.95 13.88 16.46
N SER A 549 -2.18 12.74 15.82
CA SER A 549 -1.63 12.50 14.49
C SER A 549 -2.72 12.68 13.44
N ALA A 550 -2.71 13.81 12.74
CA ALA A 550 -3.68 14.06 11.66
C ALA A 550 -3.23 13.49 10.30
N ALA A 551 -2.15 12.70 10.25
CA ALA A 551 -1.70 12.05 9.04
C ALA A 551 -2.84 11.19 8.45
N GLY A 552 -3.35 11.59 7.28
CA GLY A 552 -4.48 10.94 6.61
C GLY A 552 -5.85 11.13 7.29
N LEU A 553 -6.02 12.11 8.18
CA LEU A 553 -7.28 12.30 8.91
C LEU A 553 -8.37 13.01 8.09
N TYR A 554 -7.97 13.89 7.18
CA TYR A 554 -8.86 14.73 6.38
C TYR A 554 -8.70 14.44 4.89
N GLU A 555 -9.73 14.75 4.11
CA GLU A 555 -9.75 14.41 2.68
C GLU A 555 -8.86 15.32 1.83
N SER A 556 -8.38 14.75 0.73
CA SER A 556 -7.82 15.48 -0.42
C SER A 556 -8.49 14.94 -1.67
N ILE A 557 -9.09 15.81 -2.48
CA ILE A 557 -9.87 15.44 -3.66
C ILE A 557 -9.07 15.79 -4.92
N PRO A 558 -8.53 14.78 -5.64
CA PRO A 558 -7.79 15.00 -6.87
C PRO A 558 -8.75 15.29 -8.04
N ASN A 559 -8.19 15.55 -9.22
CA ASN A 559 -8.92 15.51 -10.48
C ASN A 559 -10.19 16.39 -10.57
N VAL A 560 -10.10 17.65 -10.17
CA VAL A 560 -11.18 18.62 -10.33
C VAL A 560 -10.79 19.75 -11.26
N SER A 561 -11.78 20.50 -11.78
CA SER A 561 -11.54 21.64 -12.67
C SER A 561 -12.45 22.81 -12.34
N LEU A 562 -11.94 24.04 -12.49
CA LEU A 562 -12.72 25.27 -12.39
C LEU A 562 -13.69 25.47 -13.57
N SER A 563 -13.50 24.74 -14.68
CA SER A 563 -14.45 24.68 -15.79
C SER A 563 -15.69 23.84 -15.48
N ASP A 564 -15.64 23.03 -14.41
CA ASP A 564 -16.80 22.37 -13.81
C ASP A 564 -17.02 22.86 -12.35
N PRO A 565 -17.63 24.04 -12.16
CA PRO A 565 -17.88 24.61 -10.84
C PRO A 565 -18.70 23.70 -9.91
N THR A 566 -19.50 22.79 -10.44
CA THR A 566 -20.36 21.91 -9.65
C THR A 566 -19.49 20.85 -8.96
N ASN A 567 -18.67 20.14 -9.73
CA ASN A 567 -17.76 19.14 -9.17
C ASN A 567 -16.66 19.78 -8.32
N PHE A 568 -16.13 20.94 -8.73
CA PHE A 568 -15.18 21.68 -7.91
C PHE A 568 -15.79 22.12 -6.56
N GLY A 569 -17.01 22.65 -6.57
CA GLY A 569 -17.72 23.05 -5.36
C GLY A 569 -17.98 21.86 -4.43
N SER A 570 -18.42 20.73 -5.00
CA SER A 570 -18.61 19.47 -4.28
C SER A 570 -17.31 18.97 -3.63
N ALA A 571 -16.19 19.03 -4.35
CA ALA A 571 -14.88 18.64 -3.82
C ALA A 571 -14.44 19.50 -2.63
N VAL A 572 -14.60 20.82 -2.71
CA VAL A 572 -14.31 21.72 -1.59
C VAL A 572 -15.22 21.42 -0.39
N ALA A 573 -16.51 21.18 -0.64
CA ALA A 573 -17.47 20.82 0.39
C ALA A 573 -17.13 19.49 1.09
N ARG A 574 -16.64 18.49 0.33
CA ARG A 574 -16.13 17.23 0.88
C ARG A 574 -14.92 17.45 1.78
N VAL A 575 -13.96 18.29 1.36
CA VAL A 575 -12.81 18.64 2.20
C VAL A 575 -13.26 19.31 3.51
N TRP A 576 -14.19 20.25 3.46
CA TRP A 576 -14.77 20.85 4.67
C TRP A 576 -15.51 19.82 5.54
N ALA A 577 -16.32 18.96 4.93
CA ALA A 577 -17.10 17.94 5.62
C ALA A 577 -16.19 16.91 6.31
N SER A 578 -15.00 16.64 5.74
CA SER A 578 -14.02 15.72 6.32
C SER A 578 -13.60 16.10 7.75
N LEU A 579 -13.72 17.38 8.11
CA LEU A 579 -13.50 17.88 9.46
C LEU A 579 -14.44 17.21 10.48
N TYR A 580 -15.64 16.80 10.08
CA TYR A 580 -16.69 16.24 10.95
C TYR A 580 -16.94 14.75 10.72
N THR A 581 -15.98 14.04 10.12
CA THR A 581 -16.02 12.58 10.10
C THR A 581 -15.98 12.04 11.53
N ARG A 582 -16.62 10.88 11.74
CA ARG A 582 -16.59 10.17 13.02
C ARG A 582 -15.18 10.08 13.60
N ARG A 583 -14.21 9.73 12.75
CA ARG A 583 -12.80 9.59 13.12
C ARG A 583 -12.20 10.92 13.58
N ALA A 584 -12.36 11.98 12.78
CA ALA A 584 -11.83 13.30 13.13
C ALA A 584 -12.41 13.85 14.44
N ILE A 585 -13.70 13.61 14.70
CA ILE A 585 -14.36 13.99 15.96
C ILE A 585 -13.74 13.25 17.14
N LEU A 586 -13.59 11.93 17.04
CA LEU A 586 -13.02 11.10 18.11
C LEU A 586 -11.55 11.45 18.37
N SER A 587 -10.76 11.62 17.32
CA SER A 587 -9.35 12.02 17.42
C SER A 587 -9.21 13.33 18.20
N ARG A 588 -10.04 14.34 17.88
CA ARG A 588 -10.07 15.61 18.63
C ARG A 588 -10.54 15.45 20.07
N ARG A 589 -11.53 14.59 20.35
CA ARG A 589 -11.95 14.31 21.74
C ARG A 589 -10.82 13.72 22.57
N VAL A 590 -10.06 12.78 22.00
CA VAL A 590 -8.87 12.19 22.67
C VAL A 590 -7.81 13.26 22.92
N ALA A 591 -7.59 14.15 21.97
CA ALA A 591 -6.66 15.28 22.10
C ALA A 591 -7.18 16.41 23.01
N GLY A 592 -8.42 16.34 23.50
CA GLY A 592 -9.04 17.38 24.32
C GLY A 592 -9.35 18.69 23.55
N VAL A 593 -9.49 18.61 22.23
CA VAL A 593 -9.76 19.75 21.36
C VAL A 593 -11.28 19.88 21.14
N PRO A 594 -11.91 21.00 21.49
CA PRO A 594 -13.30 21.26 21.16
C PRO A 594 -13.53 21.22 19.64
N GLN A 595 -14.65 20.64 19.24
CA GLN A 595 -15.05 20.53 17.83
C GLN A 595 -15.25 21.92 17.20
N GLY A 596 -15.70 22.91 17.98
CA GLY A 596 -15.87 24.30 17.57
C GLY A 596 -14.59 25.06 17.21
N ASP A 597 -13.45 24.65 17.78
CA ASP A 597 -12.14 25.29 17.58
C ASP A 597 -11.46 24.79 16.30
N ALA A 598 -11.94 23.68 15.73
CA ALA A 598 -11.44 23.15 14.48
C ALA A 598 -11.88 24.03 13.30
N LYS A 599 -10.91 24.48 12.50
CA LYS A 599 -11.10 25.30 11.30
C LYS A 599 -10.40 24.64 10.12
N MET A 600 -11.06 24.62 8.98
CA MET A 600 -10.53 24.04 7.74
C MET A 600 -10.29 25.14 6.71
N ALA A 601 -9.03 25.31 6.30
CA ALA A 601 -8.67 25.99 5.08
C ALA A 601 -8.52 24.95 3.97
N VAL A 602 -8.59 25.40 2.72
CA VAL A 602 -8.54 24.52 1.56
C VAL A 602 -7.43 24.96 0.63
N LEU A 603 -6.41 24.12 0.51
CA LEU A 603 -5.29 24.29 -0.39
C LEU A 603 -5.67 23.76 -1.78
N VAL A 604 -5.79 24.65 -2.75
CA VAL A 604 -6.04 24.31 -4.16
C VAL A 604 -4.68 24.31 -4.88
N GLN A 605 -4.31 23.20 -5.51
CA GLN A 605 -3.04 23.05 -6.22
C GLN A 605 -3.24 22.48 -7.61
N GLU A 606 -2.29 22.76 -8.50
CA GLU A 606 -2.14 22.05 -9.77
C GLU A 606 -2.06 20.53 -9.54
N MET A 607 -2.87 19.77 -10.28
CA MET A 607 -2.82 18.30 -10.25
C MET A 607 -1.73 17.82 -11.20
N LEU A 608 -0.68 17.22 -10.64
CA LEU A 608 0.39 16.61 -11.43
C LEU A 608 -0.01 15.22 -11.93
N GLU A 609 0.57 14.81 -13.07
CA GLU A 609 0.45 13.46 -13.64
C GLU A 609 1.83 12.75 -13.58
N PRO A 610 2.27 12.31 -12.39
CA PRO A 610 3.65 11.86 -12.17
C PRO A 610 3.91 10.42 -12.58
N GLU A 611 5.04 10.10 -13.22
CA GLU A 611 5.44 8.71 -13.46
C GLU A 611 5.69 7.95 -12.16
N LEU A 612 6.32 8.62 -11.18
CA LEU A 612 6.67 8.09 -9.86
C LEU A 612 6.27 9.10 -8.78
N SER A 613 5.81 8.61 -7.65
CA SER A 613 5.65 9.37 -6.41
C SER A 613 6.56 8.82 -5.33
N PHE A 614 6.93 9.65 -4.36
CA PHE A 614 7.79 9.23 -3.26
C PHE A 614 7.45 9.92 -1.95
N VAL A 615 7.73 9.21 -0.86
CA VAL A 615 7.87 9.75 0.50
C VAL A 615 9.33 9.57 0.91
N LEU A 616 9.90 10.58 1.54
CA LEU A 616 11.33 10.67 1.81
C LEU A 616 11.57 11.17 3.22
N HIS A 617 12.30 10.39 4.02
CA HIS A 617 12.79 10.78 5.33
C HIS A 617 14.26 11.15 5.26
N THR A 618 14.64 12.30 5.82
CA THR A 618 16.04 12.75 5.79
C THR A 618 16.88 12.13 6.90
N VAL A 619 16.32 11.36 7.82
CA VAL A 619 17.07 10.53 8.77
C VAL A 619 16.49 9.13 8.70
N SER A 620 17.32 8.08 8.76
CA SER A 620 16.79 6.72 8.73
C SER A 620 15.75 6.51 9.83
N PRO A 621 14.52 6.07 9.50
CA PRO A 621 13.48 5.77 10.49
C PRO A 621 13.77 4.51 11.32
N SER A 622 14.75 3.69 10.91
CA SER A 622 15.01 2.38 11.51
C SER A 622 16.20 2.39 12.48
N ASP A 623 17.30 3.05 12.11
CA ASP A 623 18.53 3.11 12.94
C ASP A 623 18.98 4.54 13.27
N HIS A 624 18.22 5.55 12.83
CA HIS A 624 18.50 6.97 13.01
C HIS A 624 19.83 7.44 12.39
N ASP A 625 20.33 6.77 11.35
CA ASP A 625 21.46 7.28 10.59
C ASP A 625 21.10 8.61 9.89
N THR A 626 21.82 9.66 10.29
CA THR A 626 21.66 11.03 9.76
C THR A 626 22.42 11.26 8.45
N ARG A 627 23.29 10.32 8.04
CA ARG A 627 24.00 10.38 6.74
C ARG A 627 23.13 10.03 5.55
N VAL A 628 22.08 9.24 5.76
CA VAL A 628 21.26 8.73 4.67
C VAL A 628 19.92 9.44 4.59
N VAL A 629 19.38 9.41 3.39
CA VAL A 629 17.98 9.68 3.09
C VAL A 629 17.35 8.35 2.72
N GLU A 630 16.25 8.00 3.38
CA GLU A 630 15.45 6.83 3.01
C GLU A 630 14.21 7.26 2.25
N ALA A 631 14.03 6.71 1.05
CA ALA A 631 12.91 7.01 0.18
C ALA A 631 12.10 5.76 -0.11
N GLU A 632 10.78 5.87 0.04
CA GLU A 632 9.81 4.91 -0.48
C GLU A 632 9.13 5.50 -1.71
N VAL A 633 9.11 4.72 -2.79
CA VAL A 633 8.68 5.17 -4.13
C VAL A 633 7.59 4.24 -4.65
N ALA A 634 6.57 4.81 -5.30
CA ALA A 634 5.48 4.08 -5.94
C ALA A 634 5.24 4.58 -7.37
N PRO A 635 4.67 3.73 -8.24
CA PRO A 635 4.26 4.15 -9.58
C PRO A 635 2.99 5.02 -9.49
N GLY A 636 2.94 6.09 -10.28
CA GLY A 636 1.78 6.98 -10.33
C GLY A 636 1.66 7.87 -9.09
N LEU A 637 0.42 8.14 -8.68
CA LEU A 637 0.11 9.08 -7.60
C LEU A 637 0.51 8.57 -6.20
N GLY A 638 0.86 9.51 -5.33
CA GLY A 638 1.45 9.28 -4.00
C GLY A 638 0.49 8.67 -2.98
N GLU A 639 -0.81 8.72 -3.25
CA GLU A 639 -1.85 8.10 -2.42
C GLU A 639 -1.60 6.60 -2.22
N THR A 640 -0.93 5.93 -3.16
CA THR A 640 -0.53 4.51 -3.01
C THR A 640 0.40 4.28 -1.81
N LEU A 641 1.31 5.23 -1.54
CA LEU A 641 2.25 5.18 -0.40
C LEU A 641 1.60 5.65 0.90
N ALA A 642 0.67 6.60 0.80
CA ALA A 642 0.00 7.21 1.93
C ALA A 642 -1.08 6.30 2.53
N ALA A 643 -1.80 5.56 1.68
CA ALA A 643 -2.80 4.58 2.07
C ALA A 643 -2.15 3.27 2.54
N GLY A 644 -2.85 2.47 3.34
CA GLY A 644 -2.43 1.11 3.70
C GLY A 644 -2.64 0.11 2.57
N THR A 645 -2.40 0.55 1.32
CA THR A 645 -2.46 -0.30 0.14
C THR A 645 -1.51 -1.46 0.34
N ARG A 646 -2.04 -2.68 0.23
CA ARG A 646 -1.24 -3.88 0.41
C ARG A 646 -0.14 -3.94 -0.65
N GLY A 647 1.10 -3.90 -0.19
CA GLY A 647 2.27 -4.03 -1.03
C GLY A 647 3.49 -3.35 -0.43
N THR A 648 4.62 -3.65 -1.04
CA THR A 648 5.92 -3.09 -0.73
C THR A 648 6.25 -2.02 -1.78
N PRO A 649 6.72 -0.82 -1.40
CA PRO A 649 7.24 0.18 -2.35
C PRO A 649 8.67 -0.14 -2.77
N TRP A 650 9.20 0.58 -3.76
CA TRP A 650 10.65 0.59 -3.93
C TRP A 650 11.23 1.35 -2.75
N ARG A 651 12.18 0.74 -2.05
CA ARG A 651 12.85 1.38 -0.91
C ARG A 651 14.30 1.60 -1.25
N LEU A 652 14.74 2.86 -1.18
CA LEU A 652 16.11 3.26 -1.47
C LEU A 652 16.70 3.92 -0.22
N SER A 653 17.94 3.55 0.13
CA SER A 653 18.76 4.28 1.10
C SER A 653 19.88 4.97 0.34
N CYS A 654 19.93 6.30 0.43
CA CYS A 654 20.80 7.13 -0.39
C CYS A 654 21.69 7.98 0.51
N ASP A 655 23.00 7.90 0.35
CA ASP A 655 23.94 8.71 1.14
C ASP A 655 23.86 10.19 0.72
N LYS A 656 23.78 11.11 1.68
CA LYS A 656 23.72 12.56 1.43
C LYS A 656 25.05 13.16 1.00
N PHE A 657 26.16 12.49 1.32
CA PHE A 657 27.53 12.97 1.21
C PHE A 657 28.39 12.07 0.31
N ASP A 658 27.79 11.08 -0.34
CA ASP A 658 28.42 10.27 -1.38
C ASP A 658 27.42 10.04 -2.52
N THR A 659 27.80 9.22 -3.48
CA THR A 659 27.02 8.81 -4.65
C THR A 659 26.38 7.44 -4.46
N ASP A 660 26.56 6.84 -3.28
CA ASP A 660 26.07 5.51 -2.94
C ASP A 660 24.54 5.50 -2.75
N VAL A 661 23.90 4.58 -3.45
CA VAL A 661 22.46 4.31 -3.40
C VAL A 661 22.29 2.80 -3.26
N ALA A 662 21.68 2.38 -2.16
CA ALA A 662 21.36 1.00 -1.88
C ALA A 662 19.86 0.74 -2.13
N THR A 663 19.55 -0.36 -2.81
CA THR A 663 18.17 -0.80 -3.00
C THR A 663 17.80 -1.75 -1.86
N LEU A 664 16.89 -1.31 -1.00
CA LEU A 664 16.42 -2.10 0.15
C LEU A 664 15.23 -2.99 -0.21
N ALA A 665 14.39 -2.56 -1.14
CA ALA A 665 13.25 -3.34 -1.64
C ALA A 665 12.84 -2.93 -3.05
N PHE A 666 12.24 -3.86 -3.80
CA PHE A 666 11.55 -3.58 -5.07
C PHE A 666 10.04 -3.48 -4.85
N ALA A 667 9.39 -2.58 -5.58
CA ALA A 667 7.95 -2.40 -5.48
C ALA A 667 7.18 -3.61 -6.01
N ASN A 668 6.00 -3.86 -5.43
CA ASN A 668 5.13 -4.93 -5.88
C ASN A 668 3.63 -4.60 -5.87
N PHE A 669 3.20 -3.35 -5.72
CA PHE A 669 1.77 -2.98 -5.80
C PHE A 669 1.12 -3.47 -7.09
N SER A 670 -0.12 -4.00 -6.98
CA SER A 670 -0.87 -4.51 -8.13
C SER A 670 -1.33 -3.40 -9.08
N GLU A 671 -1.71 -2.25 -8.53
CA GLU A 671 -2.29 -1.14 -9.28
C GLU A 671 -1.58 0.18 -8.94
N GLU A 672 -1.50 1.06 -9.93
CA GLU A 672 -1.12 2.46 -9.77
C GLU A 672 -2.33 3.37 -9.97
N MET A 673 -2.38 4.47 -9.23
CA MET A 673 -3.40 5.49 -9.39
C MET A 673 -2.93 6.57 -10.37
N ARG A 674 -3.82 6.96 -11.30
CA ARG A 674 -3.55 7.96 -12.35
C ARG A 674 -4.74 8.89 -12.52
N VAL A 675 -4.47 10.14 -12.89
CA VAL A 675 -5.47 11.05 -13.45
C VAL A 675 -5.24 11.13 -14.96
N LEU A 676 -6.24 10.73 -15.74
CA LEU A 676 -6.15 10.80 -17.19
C LEU A 676 -6.50 12.20 -17.67
N SER A 677 -5.55 12.87 -18.32
CA SER A 677 -5.74 14.22 -18.85
C SER A 677 -6.95 14.38 -19.79
N SER A 678 -7.41 13.32 -20.45
CA SER A 678 -8.59 13.29 -21.33
C SER A 678 -9.89 12.80 -20.68
N GLY A 679 -9.86 12.40 -19.40
CA GLY A 679 -11.01 11.86 -18.68
C GLY A 679 -11.95 12.93 -18.09
N PRO A 680 -13.02 12.54 -17.37
CA PRO A 680 -13.85 13.47 -16.61
C PRO A 680 -13.04 14.15 -15.47
N THR A 681 -13.56 15.28 -14.96
CA THR A 681 -13.01 16.01 -13.80
C THR A 681 -13.97 15.88 -12.62
N ASP A 682 -14.24 14.63 -12.25
CA ASP A 682 -15.28 14.20 -11.32
C ASP A 682 -14.76 13.96 -9.90
N GLY A 683 -13.49 14.27 -9.62
CA GLY A 683 -12.90 14.02 -8.31
C GLY A 683 -12.28 12.62 -8.17
N GLU A 684 -12.31 11.79 -9.21
CA GLU A 684 -11.90 10.40 -9.15
C GLU A 684 -10.55 10.13 -9.84
N VAL A 685 -9.91 9.03 -9.45
CA VAL A 685 -8.68 8.52 -10.06
C VAL A 685 -8.94 7.19 -10.76
N VAL A 686 -8.16 6.90 -11.80
CA VAL A 686 -8.19 5.61 -12.49
C VAL A 686 -7.11 4.71 -11.89
N LYS A 687 -7.46 3.44 -11.65
CA LYS A 687 -6.52 2.40 -11.23
C LYS A 687 -6.09 1.59 -12.45
N LEU A 688 -4.79 1.43 -12.64
CA LEU A 688 -4.20 0.67 -13.74
C LEU A 688 -3.27 -0.40 -13.20
N THR A 689 -3.33 -1.61 -13.74
CA THR A 689 -2.40 -2.67 -13.38
C THR A 689 -0.96 -2.28 -13.72
N VAL A 690 -0.06 -2.46 -12.76
CA VAL A 690 1.36 -2.14 -12.94
C VAL A 690 2.10 -3.31 -13.58
N ASP A 691 2.91 -3.07 -14.60
CA ASP A 691 3.88 -4.05 -15.10
C ASP A 691 5.30 -3.60 -14.73
N TYR A 692 5.89 -4.19 -13.68
CA TYR A 692 7.21 -3.80 -13.21
C TYR A 692 8.34 -4.19 -14.17
N SER A 693 8.10 -5.07 -15.15
CA SER A 693 9.08 -5.37 -16.21
C SER A 693 9.31 -4.18 -17.15
N THR A 694 8.43 -3.18 -17.10
CA THR A 694 8.52 -1.97 -17.93
C THR A 694 8.96 -0.73 -17.17
N LYS A 695 9.00 -0.78 -15.83
CA LYS A 695 9.30 0.39 -14.99
C LYS A 695 10.82 0.59 -14.88
N PRO A 696 11.37 1.78 -15.24
CA PRO A 696 12.81 2.05 -15.17
C PRO A 696 13.42 1.79 -13.79
N LEU A 697 12.69 2.11 -12.71
CA LEU A 697 13.16 1.87 -11.35
C LEU A 697 13.34 0.37 -11.04
N SER A 698 12.63 -0.53 -11.73
CA SER A 698 12.80 -1.98 -11.56
C SER A 698 13.91 -2.55 -12.46
N VAL A 699 14.06 -2.06 -13.69
CA VAL A 699 14.92 -2.70 -14.70
C VAL A 699 16.22 -1.95 -15.01
N ASP A 700 16.31 -0.66 -14.71
CA ASP A 700 17.47 0.17 -15.04
C ASP A 700 18.18 0.65 -13.77
N ARG A 701 19.32 0.00 -13.48
CA ARG A 701 20.22 0.38 -12.39
C ARG A 701 20.71 1.83 -12.50
N THR A 702 21.04 2.30 -13.70
CA THR A 702 21.57 3.67 -13.89
C THR A 702 20.49 4.69 -13.56
N PHE A 703 19.25 4.42 -13.96
CA PHE A 703 18.10 5.23 -13.59
C PHE A 703 17.92 5.26 -12.06
N ARG A 704 17.87 4.10 -11.38
CA ARG A 704 17.77 4.02 -9.91
C ARG A 704 18.84 4.84 -9.20
N GLN A 705 20.11 4.67 -9.60
CA GLN A 705 21.23 5.38 -8.98
C GLN A 705 21.09 6.89 -9.13
N LYS A 706 20.83 7.39 -10.35
CA LYS A 706 20.65 8.83 -10.59
C LYS A 706 19.45 9.41 -9.85
N PHE A 707 18.36 8.64 -9.79
CA PHE A 707 17.15 9.05 -9.09
C PHE A 707 17.41 9.14 -7.58
N GLY A 708 17.97 8.10 -6.96
CA GLY A 708 18.31 8.10 -5.52
C GLY A 708 19.31 9.20 -5.14
N GLN A 709 20.35 9.42 -5.95
CA GLN A 709 21.30 10.52 -5.79
C GLN A 709 20.61 11.89 -5.79
N ARG A 710 19.67 12.10 -6.71
CA ARG A 710 18.91 13.35 -6.79
C ARG A 710 17.98 13.54 -5.59
N LEU A 711 17.34 12.47 -5.12
CA LEU A 711 16.56 12.49 -3.89
C LEU A 711 17.42 12.84 -2.67
N ALA A 712 18.62 12.28 -2.54
CA ALA A 712 19.55 12.61 -1.46
C ALA A 712 19.94 14.09 -1.47
N ALA A 713 20.27 14.65 -2.64
CA ALA A 713 20.61 16.06 -2.79
C ALA A 713 19.44 16.99 -2.42
N VAL A 714 18.22 16.67 -2.86
CA VAL A 714 17.01 17.44 -2.50
C VAL A 714 16.71 17.32 -1.01
N GLY A 715 16.75 16.11 -0.43
CA GLY A 715 16.52 15.86 0.99
C GLY A 715 17.53 16.60 1.88
N GLN A 716 18.81 16.54 1.55
CA GLN A 716 19.87 17.28 2.24
C GLN A 716 19.61 18.80 2.18
N TYR A 717 19.24 19.32 1.01
CA TYR A 717 18.93 20.74 0.87
C TYR A 717 17.74 21.14 1.75
N LEU A 718 16.64 20.38 1.73
CA LEU A 718 15.46 20.69 2.55
C LEU A 718 15.79 20.63 4.05
N GLU A 719 16.46 19.59 4.52
CA GLU A 719 16.89 19.45 5.91
C GLU A 719 17.73 20.63 6.40
N GLN A 720 18.69 21.10 5.59
CA GLN A 720 19.51 22.26 5.92
C GLN A 720 18.71 23.56 5.99
N ARG A 721 17.70 23.73 5.12
CA ARG A 721 16.91 24.96 5.05
C ARG A 721 15.83 25.02 6.12
N PHE A 722 15.27 23.89 6.51
CA PHE A 722 14.33 23.77 7.62
C PHE A 722 15.02 23.61 8.99
N GLY A 723 16.30 23.24 9.02
CA GLY A 723 17.11 23.13 10.23
C GLY A 723 16.79 21.91 11.11
N SER A 724 16.03 20.94 10.59
CA SER A 724 15.64 19.71 11.27
C SER A 724 15.35 18.60 10.26
N ALA A 725 15.35 17.34 10.70
CA ALA A 725 14.99 16.20 9.87
C ALA A 725 13.60 16.38 9.25
N GLN A 726 13.43 16.03 7.98
CA GLN A 726 12.19 16.25 7.23
C GLN A 726 11.58 14.94 6.74
N ASP A 727 10.24 14.89 6.81
CA ASP A 727 9.37 13.99 6.07
C ASP A 727 8.81 14.75 4.86
N VAL A 728 9.19 14.29 3.66
CA VAL A 728 9.00 14.98 2.39
C VAL A 728 8.17 14.11 1.46
N GLU A 729 7.07 14.66 0.97
CA GLU A 729 6.25 14.04 -0.08
C GLU A 729 6.56 14.73 -1.41
N GLY A 730 6.78 13.93 -2.46
CA GLY A 730 7.08 14.45 -3.78
C GLY A 730 6.77 13.47 -4.89
N CYS A 731 7.05 13.89 -6.11
CA CYS A 731 6.88 13.07 -7.29
C CYS A 731 7.85 13.46 -8.40
N MET A 732 7.94 12.62 -9.41
CA MET A 732 8.70 12.84 -10.63
C MET A 732 7.73 12.99 -11.80
N VAL A 733 7.87 14.09 -12.53
CA VAL A 733 7.14 14.36 -13.78
C VAL A 733 8.17 14.58 -14.88
N GLY A 734 8.27 13.63 -15.81
CA GLY A 734 9.36 13.58 -16.78
C GLY A 734 10.72 13.43 -16.07
N GLU A 735 11.59 14.44 -16.21
CA GLU A 735 12.89 14.48 -15.51
C GLU A 735 12.88 15.39 -14.28
N ASP A 736 11.76 16.04 -13.96
CA ASP A 736 11.70 17.01 -12.88
C ASP A 736 11.18 16.40 -11.58
N ILE A 737 11.84 16.73 -10.48
CA ILE A 737 11.37 16.41 -9.13
C ILE A 737 10.47 17.54 -8.65
N TYR A 738 9.26 17.19 -8.23
CA TYR A 738 8.31 18.08 -7.59
C TYR A 738 8.19 17.71 -6.12
N ILE A 739 8.23 18.70 -5.24
CA ILE A 739 7.93 18.53 -3.82
C ILE A 739 6.54 19.10 -3.57
N VAL A 740 5.65 18.26 -3.04
CA VAL A 740 4.24 18.63 -2.80
C VAL A 740 4.00 18.97 -1.34
N GLN A 741 4.79 18.40 -0.43
CA GLN A 741 4.69 18.64 1.01
C GLN A 741 6.04 18.38 1.70
N SER A 742 6.30 19.09 2.80
CA SER A 742 7.42 18.84 3.70
C SER A 742 6.99 19.20 5.12
N ARG A 743 7.31 18.34 6.08
CA ARG A 743 7.04 18.54 7.51
C ARG A 743 8.19 18.00 8.35
N PRO A 744 8.34 18.42 9.62
CA PRO A 744 9.33 17.82 10.52
C PRO A 744 9.14 16.30 10.62
N GLN A 745 10.23 15.55 10.47
CA GLN A 745 10.22 14.10 10.61
C GLN A 745 9.98 13.72 12.09
N PRO A 746 9.05 12.78 12.39
CA PRO A 746 8.96 12.19 13.72
C PRO A 746 10.12 11.20 13.90
N LEU A 747 10.94 11.45 14.91
CA LEU A 747 12.08 10.62 15.29
C LEU A 747 11.74 9.74 16.50
#